data_AF-A0A816LT54-F1
#
_entry.id   AF-A0A816LT54-F1
#
_cell.length_a   1.000
_cell.length_b   1.000
_cell.length_c   1.000
_cell.angle_alpha   90.00
_cell.angle_beta   90.00
_cell.angle_gamma   90.00
#
_symmetry.space_group_name_H-M   'P 1'
#
loop_
_entity.id
_entity.type
_entity.pdbx_description
1 polymer ?
#
loop_
_entity_poly.entity_id
_entity_poly.type
_entity_poly.pdbx_seq_one_letter_code
_entity_poly.pdbx_strand_id
1 'polypeptide(L)'
;MNATPQAPVDGGTSENIVPPLNIRFPTASETISETREDVIILWVGAVPHNASQDQFDKKIQQVNHAIRLYDDLKLATDAGDPSNMINCFTNSLEYIELMKQEKFLIIVSYSTPMTSDCVREYLAEVNQKRQVDSILILDISNKLDDSCFASFTKVSLFHDFDKLFAEITKQVELILLQLVAFNLFEQKQRTTKDLTKESASFLWFQVLVDALKKMPKNKNSFKSMLTMCKNYYNTRKKHLDEIAEFERDYKVSDAVKWYTKESFLYRLLNKALRTEDVTSLYLFRTFIVDLSSQLEMEFEKMKLKEDELIVYRGQQMSESELNKLQHNEKNLISTNGFFSTTRRKDIAMGFAKTSSARTDLTPVLFEIRASTKLGKVVFADITSLSEFAREKEVLFSLGAVFQIVKFEYDNTDNMCKVHMAATDEGSKDVAKLVNRTSDSGKRMLFGELLLDMGKYTESQKYFETMREQMNSDDTEVADIYHNPGRAYGYKGDFKKALENFNRAYDLRSRTPVTSDYSLPDALNSLGVIYGEQGEYGKAKKRFNDALTMVEQHQTSDTKSKVLHIAQSHSNLGWIHFLKGEYQQALGFHQQSLNSRKQLLGDDFLLLADNYSSIGAVQHALGQFDKAMENYNIGFKIRQLNLPSDHPSIASIYQAIGAVHHESGRYDDALENYKHALDIRAKALGPNHSSVATVYKSIGGVYLDQGEYGQALKQYMRALEICVLTLSESHPSTGDCYHSLGMLCERQNHFEEAVKHYVKAREIITAFLPSEHPSIAKVRAHAEGWGEEHPDIILTYNAFGVLYRLKKDYPKAKEYFQRADSMCQKYFLRDHPMKARILHNMGDMYTDMGDFHNAIGHYEKAYKMREATLPPDDLSTASSYYNLGCAYFEKNNKVKAITMFEKTLGIYQKQRTKDEKAIQRVKEAINITNKMKKQ
;
A
#
# COMPACT_ATOMS: atom_id res chain seq x y z
N MET A 1 -2.53 49.51 4.77
CA MET A 1 -3.78 50.29 4.58
C MET A 1 -3.98 50.52 3.08
N ASN A 2 -5.10 50.03 2.56
CA ASN A 2 -5.96 50.46 1.43
C ASN A 2 -5.40 51.50 0.44
N ALA A 3 -5.64 51.48 -0.88
CA ALA A 3 -6.74 50.92 -1.66
C ALA A 3 -6.33 50.80 -3.15
N THR A 4 -7.18 50.11 -3.91
CA THR A 4 -7.23 49.89 -5.37
C THR A 4 -7.13 51.14 -6.26
N PRO A 5 -6.93 50.93 -7.58
CA PRO A 5 -7.93 51.45 -8.53
C PRO A 5 -8.38 50.44 -9.61
N GLN A 6 -9.63 50.65 -10.04
CA GLN A 6 -10.45 49.86 -10.96
C GLN A 6 -9.94 49.84 -12.41
N ALA A 7 -10.19 48.72 -13.10
CA ALA A 7 -10.16 48.60 -14.55
C ALA A 7 -11.57 48.87 -15.15
N PRO A 8 -11.67 49.44 -16.36
CA PRO A 8 -12.96 49.67 -17.02
C PRO A 8 -13.45 48.43 -17.77
N VAL A 9 -14.78 48.31 -17.82
CA VAL A 9 -15.58 47.30 -18.52
C VAL A 9 -16.16 47.96 -19.77
N ASP A 10 -15.97 47.36 -20.95
CA ASP A 10 -17.02 46.86 -21.86
C ASP A 10 -16.58 46.82 -23.34
N GLY A 11 -17.08 45.78 -24.04
CA GLY A 11 -17.31 45.84 -25.48
C GLY A 11 -16.92 44.59 -26.27
N GLY A 12 -17.67 43.48 -26.15
CA GLY A 12 -17.50 42.31 -27.02
C GLY A 12 -18.79 41.50 -27.12
N THR A 13 -19.47 41.64 -28.25
CA THR A 13 -20.71 40.95 -28.63
C THR A 13 -20.56 39.43 -28.70
N SER A 14 -21.57 38.74 -28.20
CA SER A 14 -21.71 37.29 -28.09
C SER A 14 -21.84 36.57 -29.44
N GLU A 15 -20.81 35.81 -29.79
CA GLU A 15 -20.99 34.52 -30.49
C GLU A 15 -20.68 33.42 -29.47
N ASN A 16 -21.67 32.56 -29.19
CA ASN A 16 -21.50 31.39 -28.34
C ASN A 16 -20.57 30.38 -29.05
N ILE A 17 -19.27 30.57 -28.88
CA ILE A 17 -18.28 29.52 -29.12
C ILE A 17 -18.21 28.71 -27.83
N VAL A 18 -18.78 27.50 -27.83
CA VAL A 18 -18.48 26.49 -26.82
C VAL A 18 -16.98 26.19 -26.97
N PRO A 19 -16.14 26.38 -25.93
CA PRO A 19 -14.72 26.06 -26.04
C PRO A 19 -14.57 24.54 -26.23
N PRO A 20 -13.62 24.06 -27.05
CA PRO A 20 -13.32 22.64 -27.10
C PRO A 20 -12.89 22.19 -25.70
N LEU A 21 -13.55 21.16 -25.17
CA LEU A 21 -13.20 20.52 -23.91
C LEU A 21 -11.82 19.86 -24.05
N ASN A 22 -10.75 20.61 -23.77
CA ASN A 22 -9.44 20.05 -23.49
C ASN A 22 -9.47 19.43 -22.09
N ILE A 23 -9.88 18.16 -22.00
CA ILE A 23 -9.72 17.37 -20.78
C ILE A 23 -8.31 16.79 -20.79
N ARG A 24 -7.43 17.31 -19.92
CA ARG A 24 -6.12 16.70 -19.63
C ARG A 24 -6.33 15.56 -18.62
N PHE A 25 -5.64 14.43 -18.80
CA PHE A 25 -5.64 13.36 -17.79
C PHE A 25 -5.00 13.85 -16.48
N PRO A 26 -5.51 13.41 -15.31
CA PRO A 26 -4.88 13.72 -14.03
C PRO A 26 -3.48 13.11 -13.98
N THR A 27 -2.46 13.90 -13.67
CA THR A 27 -1.12 13.38 -13.36
C THR A 27 -1.11 12.73 -11.97
N ALA A 28 -0.16 11.84 -11.69
CA ALA A 28 -0.05 11.08 -10.43
C ALA A 28 -0.09 11.91 -9.11
N SER A 29 0.05 13.25 -9.19
CA SER A 29 -0.07 14.17 -8.06
C SER A 29 -1.47 14.72 -7.80
N GLU A 30 -2.44 14.51 -8.68
CA GLU A 30 -3.81 14.98 -8.52
C GLU A 30 -4.66 13.90 -7.85
N THR A 31 -5.33 14.24 -6.73
CA THR A 31 -6.28 13.34 -6.07
C THR A 31 -7.41 12.99 -7.01
N ILE A 32 -7.33 11.82 -7.62
CA ILE A 32 -8.35 11.22 -8.48
C ILE A 32 -9.65 11.17 -7.67
N SER A 33 -10.67 11.92 -8.06
CA SER A 33 -11.99 11.82 -7.43
C SER A 33 -12.51 10.39 -7.61
N GLU A 34 -12.86 9.74 -6.50
CA GLU A 34 -13.29 8.34 -6.42
C GLU A 34 -14.67 8.06 -7.05
N THR A 35 -14.88 8.45 -8.30
CA THR A 35 -16.09 8.12 -9.06
C THR A 35 -15.68 7.21 -10.21
N ARG A 36 -15.75 5.90 -9.96
CA ARG A 36 -15.12 4.83 -10.74
C ARG A 36 -16.21 3.97 -11.41
N GLU A 37 -16.20 3.80 -12.73
CA GLU A 37 -17.25 3.17 -13.58
C GLU A 37 -17.01 1.67 -13.87
N ASP A 38 -18.00 0.90 -14.33
CA ASP A 38 -17.82 -0.53 -14.68
C ASP A 38 -17.05 -0.76 -16.00
N VAL A 39 -17.19 0.16 -16.95
CA VAL A 39 -16.54 0.15 -18.27
C VAL A 39 -16.19 1.59 -18.63
N ILE A 40 -14.92 1.86 -18.94
CA ILE A 40 -14.45 3.18 -19.38
C ILE A 40 -14.26 3.15 -20.90
N ILE A 41 -14.85 4.12 -21.60
CA ILE A 41 -14.56 4.32 -23.02
C ILE A 41 -13.43 5.35 -23.16
N LEU A 42 -12.28 4.92 -23.67
CA LEU A 42 -11.15 5.80 -23.96
C LEU A 42 -11.09 6.09 -25.44
N TRP A 43 -11.28 7.36 -25.83
CA TRP A 43 -11.07 7.79 -27.21
C TRP A 43 -9.69 8.40 -27.36
N VAL A 44 -8.89 7.84 -28.27
CA VAL A 44 -7.50 8.21 -28.47
C VAL A 44 -7.31 8.71 -29.90
N GLY A 45 -6.82 9.95 -30.01
CA GLY A 45 -6.66 10.66 -31.29
C GLY A 45 -7.75 11.70 -31.55
N ALA A 46 -7.59 12.47 -32.63
CA ALA A 46 -8.44 13.62 -32.93
C ALA A 46 -9.87 13.21 -33.34
N VAL A 47 -10.86 13.93 -32.80
CA VAL A 47 -12.26 13.84 -33.25
C VAL A 47 -12.39 14.63 -34.57
N PRO A 48 -13.07 14.11 -35.60
CA PRO A 48 -13.09 14.74 -36.93
C PRO A 48 -13.90 16.05 -36.97
N HIS A 49 -13.20 17.16 -37.22
CA HIS A 49 -13.61 18.56 -37.00
C HIS A 49 -14.65 19.21 -37.96
N ASN A 50 -15.29 18.50 -38.92
CA ASN A 50 -16.22 19.12 -39.91
C ASN A 50 -17.69 18.67 -39.74
N ALA A 51 -18.54 18.64 -40.79
CA ALA A 51 -19.95 18.18 -40.74
C ALA A 51 -20.15 16.79 -40.06
N SER A 52 -19.06 16.04 -39.89
CA SER A 52 -18.94 14.84 -39.06
C SER A 52 -19.02 15.06 -37.55
N GLN A 53 -18.66 16.24 -37.02
CA GLN A 53 -18.70 16.59 -35.60
C GLN A 53 -20.14 16.72 -35.09
N ASP A 54 -21.01 17.42 -35.81
CA ASP A 54 -22.44 17.48 -35.47
C ASP A 54 -23.10 16.09 -35.51
N GLN A 55 -22.69 15.27 -36.48
CA GLN A 55 -23.15 13.89 -36.60
C GLN A 55 -22.60 13.02 -35.46
N PHE A 56 -21.32 13.20 -35.11
CA PHE A 56 -20.65 12.57 -33.98
C PHE A 56 -21.34 12.95 -32.67
N ASP A 57 -21.54 14.24 -32.39
CA ASP A 57 -22.17 14.73 -31.17
C ASP A 57 -23.61 14.21 -31.04
N LYS A 58 -24.38 14.16 -32.13
CA LYS A 58 -25.72 13.55 -32.15
C LYS A 58 -25.70 12.05 -31.91
N LYS A 59 -24.78 11.32 -32.55
CA LYS A 59 -24.67 9.85 -32.44
C LYS A 59 -24.14 9.42 -31.08
N ILE A 60 -23.15 10.14 -30.57
CA ILE A 60 -22.69 10.08 -29.19
C ILE A 60 -23.88 10.31 -28.26
N GLN A 61 -24.63 11.42 -28.40
CA GLN A 61 -25.82 11.64 -27.55
C GLN A 61 -26.87 10.51 -27.64
N GLN A 62 -27.08 9.90 -28.81
CA GLN A 62 -28.00 8.75 -28.98
C GLN A 62 -27.50 7.49 -28.28
N VAL A 63 -26.23 7.14 -28.48
CA VAL A 63 -25.56 6.01 -27.81
C VAL A 63 -25.49 6.25 -26.31
N ASN A 64 -25.29 7.49 -25.90
CA ASN A 64 -25.34 7.92 -24.52
C ASN A 64 -26.76 7.90 -23.98
N HIS A 65 -27.79 8.07 -24.79
CA HIS A 65 -29.16 7.87 -24.34
C HIS A 65 -29.47 6.39 -24.10
N ALA A 66 -28.95 5.52 -24.97
CA ALA A 66 -29.10 4.07 -24.91
C ALA A 66 -28.30 3.44 -23.75
N ILE A 67 -27.06 3.89 -23.51
CA ILE A 67 -26.08 3.21 -22.64
C ILE A 67 -25.56 4.11 -21.52
N ARG A 68 -25.89 5.40 -21.56
CA ARG A 68 -25.57 6.41 -20.53
C ARG A 68 -24.13 6.93 -20.52
N LEU A 69 -23.50 6.95 -21.70
CA LEU A 69 -22.06 7.11 -21.97
C LEU A 69 -21.46 8.55 -22.07
N TYR A 70 -22.23 9.67 -22.07
CA TYR A 70 -21.67 11.00 -22.45
C TYR A 70 -20.60 11.50 -21.49
N ASP A 71 -20.72 11.18 -20.21
CA ASP A 71 -19.77 11.58 -19.16
C ASP A 71 -18.61 10.57 -19.01
N ASP A 72 -18.71 9.41 -19.67
CA ASP A 72 -17.83 8.22 -19.56
C ASP A 72 -16.77 8.17 -20.68
N LEU A 73 -16.92 9.00 -21.71
CA LEU A 73 -15.94 9.15 -22.78
C LEU A 73 -14.76 10.01 -22.31
N LYS A 74 -13.60 9.38 -22.11
CA LYS A 74 -12.35 10.11 -21.85
C LYS A 74 -11.63 10.37 -23.17
N LEU A 75 -11.51 11.66 -23.52
CA LEU A 75 -10.82 12.11 -24.73
C LEU A 75 -9.32 12.29 -24.44
N ALA A 76 -8.48 11.51 -25.12
CA ALA A 76 -7.06 11.78 -25.31
C ALA A 76 -6.87 12.44 -26.69
N THR A 77 -7.18 13.74 -26.77
CA THR A 77 -7.18 14.50 -28.03
C THR A 77 -6.12 15.58 -28.02
N ASP A 78 -5.42 15.78 -29.13
CA ASP A 78 -4.73 17.04 -29.42
C ASP A 78 -4.78 17.35 -30.92
N ALA A 79 -4.94 18.63 -31.26
CA ALA A 79 -5.15 19.07 -32.63
C ALA A 79 -3.84 19.01 -33.45
N GLY A 80 -3.74 18.04 -34.35
CA GLY A 80 -2.94 18.14 -35.58
C GLY A 80 -1.41 17.95 -35.50
N ASP A 81 -0.80 17.68 -34.33
CA ASP A 81 0.65 17.42 -34.21
C ASP A 81 0.96 15.94 -33.87
N PRO A 82 1.72 15.19 -34.70
CA PRO A 82 2.14 13.81 -34.42
C PRO A 82 2.90 13.63 -33.09
N SER A 83 3.63 14.65 -32.63
CA SER A 83 4.42 14.61 -31.38
C SER A 83 3.51 14.57 -30.13
N ASN A 84 2.32 15.16 -30.23
CA ASN A 84 1.32 15.17 -29.16
C ASN A 84 0.49 13.88 -29.12
N MET A 85 0.50 13.10 -30.20
CA MET A 85 -0.20 11.80 -30.26
C MET A 85 0.54 10.71 -29.49
N ILE A 86 1.89 10.70 -29.48
CA ILE A 86 2.68 9.82 -28.60
C ILE A 86 2.30 10.11 -27.15
N ASN A 87 2.16 11.39 -26.76
CA ASN A 87 1.68 11.75 -25.43
C ASN A 87 0.25 11.25 -25.17
N CYS A 88 -0.65 11.25 -26.16
CA CYS A 88 -1.98 10.67 -26.02
C CYS A 88 -1.90 9.14 -25.77
N PHE A 89 -1.06 8.42 -26.51
CA PHE A 89 -0.82 6.99 -26.29
C PHE A 89 -0.23 6.73 -24.91
N THR A 90 0.85 7.42 -24.52
CA THR A 90 1.50 7.29 -23.22
C THR A 90 0.53 7.61 -22.07
N ASN A 91 -0.19 8.74 -22.14
CA ASN A 91 -1.15 9.12 -21.10
C ASN A 91 -2.28 8.08 -20.99
N SER A 92 -2.75 7.53 -22.11
CA SER A 92 -3.79 6.49 -22.09
C SER A 92 -3.28 5.19 -21.45
N LEU A 93 -2.02 4.80 -21.70
CA LEU A 93 -1.40 3.63 -21.08
C LEU A 93 -1.21 3.83 -19.57
N GLU A 94 -0.69 4.99 -19.15
CA GLU A 94 -0.57 5.33 -17.74
C GLU A 94 -1.92 5.31 -17.03
N TYR A 95 -2.97 5.85 -17.68
CA TYR A 95 -4.32 5.83 -17.16
C TYR A 95 -4.89 4.42 -17.01
N ILE A 96 -4.66 3.55 -18.01
CA ILE A 96 -5.06 2.13 -17.92
C ILE A 96 -4.32 1.44 -16.76
N GLU A 97 -3.03 1.69 -16.57
CA GLU A 97 -2.22 1.12 -15.48
C GLU A 97 -2.66 1.59 -14.08
N LEU A 98 -3.10 2.85 -13.97
CA LEU A 98 -3.66 3.40 -12.74
C LEU A 98 -5.00 2.72 -12.37
N MET A 99 -5.82 2.38 -13.36
CA MET A 99 -7.21 1.95 -13.18
C MET A 99 -7.39 0.42 -13.17
N LYS A 100 -6.63 -0.27 -12.32
CA LYS A 100 -6.47 -1.75 -12.30
C LYS A 100 -7.76 -2.58 -12.26
N GLN A 101 -8.87 -2.03 -11.79
CA GLN A 101 -10.13 -2.76 -11.57
C GLN A 101 -11.19 -2.52 -12.66
N GLU A 102 -10.95 -1.61 -13.60
CA GLU A 102 -11.94 -1.25 -14.62
C GLU A 102 -11.67 -1.93 -15.97
N LYS A 103 -12.74 -2.10 -16.74
CA LYS A 103 -12.67 -2.56 -18.12
C LYS A 103 -12.61 -1.37 -19.08
N PHE A 104 -11.84 -1.49 -20.14
CA PHE A 104 -11.65 -0.42 -21.13
C PHE A 104 -12.15 -0.85 -22.51
N LEU A 105 -12.96 0.01 -23.12
CA LEU A 105 -13.23 0.01 -24.55
C LEU A 105 -12.42 1.16 -25.16
N ILE A 106 -11.40 0.85 -25.95
CA ILE A 106 -10.54 1.87 -26.56
C ILE A 106 -11.06 2.16 -27.96
N ILE A 107 -11.16 3.43 -28.31
CA ILE A 107 -11.47 3.89 -29.66
C ILE A 107 -10.25 4.64 -30.17
N VAL A 108 -9.69 4.24 -31.31
CA VAL A 108 -8.53 4.91 -31.91
C VAL A 108 -8.96 5.56 -33.21
N SER A 109 -8.80 6.88 -33.30
CA SER A 109 -9.04 7.62 -34.55
C SER A 109 -7.82 7.61 -35.44
N TYR A 110 -7.95 7.06 -36.64
CA TYR A 110 -6.89 7.03 -37.64
C TYR A 110 -6.95 8.28 -38.53
N SER A 111 -5.85 9.01 -38.66
CA SER A 111 -5.71 10.12 -39.62
C SER A 111 -4.32 10.14 -40.27
N THR A 112 -4.24 10.38 -41.57
CA THR A 112 -2.94 10.54 -42.26
C THR A 112 -2.27 11.87 -41.89
N PRO A 113 -0.94 11.91 -41.65
CA PRO A 113 0.04 10.88 -41.99
C PRO A 113 0.51 10.10 -40.76
N MET A 114 -0.36 9.28 -40.16
CA MET A 114 0.09 8.23 -39.24
C MET A 114 1.07 7.28 -39.97
N THR A 115 2.29 7.15 -39.47
CA THR A 115 3.10 5.97 -39.77
C THR A 115 2.38 4.77 -39.13
N SER A 116 2.15 3.71 -39.92
CA SER A 116 1.45 2.50 -39.46
C SER A 116 2.04 1.93 -38.15
N ASP A 117 3.31 2.23 -37.89
CA ASP A 117 4.13 1.59 -36.87
C ASP A 117 3.82 2.07 -35.45
N CYS A 118 3.60 3.38 -35.21
CA CYS A 118 3.27 3.88 -33.87
C CYS A 118 1.90 3.39 -33.38
N VAL A 119 0.92 3.32 -34.30
CA VAL A 119 -0.39 2.74 -33.99
C VAL A 119 -0.24 1.24 -33.71
N ARG A 120 0.54 0.51 -34.51
CA ARG A 120 0.80 -0.92 -34.28
C ARG A 120 1.49 -1.17 -32.93
N GLU A 121 2.46 -0.35 -32.54
CA GLU A 121 3.13 -0.45 -31.23
C GLU A 121 2.16 -0.22 -30.08
N TYR A 122 1.37 0.85 -30.15
CA TYR A 122 0.33 1.12 -29.16
C TYR A 122 -0.68 -0.03 -29.06
N LEU A 123 -1.20 -0.49 -30.21
CA LEU A 123 -2.12 -1.62 -30.29
C LEU A 123 -1.51 -2.89 -29.71
N ALA A 124 -0.23 -3.18 -29.99
CA ALA A 124 0.46 -4.33 -29.42
C ALA A 124 0.53 -4.29 -27.90
N GLU A 125 0.69 -3.10 -27.31
CA GLU A 125 0.72 -2.93 -25.86
C GLU A 125 -0.68 -3.02 -25.25
N VAL A 126 -1.67 -2.28 -25.76
CA VAL A 126 -3.04 -2.30 -25.19
C VAL A 126 -3.75 -3.63 -25.42
N ASN A 127 -3.48 -4.33 -26.53
CA ASN A 127 -4.07 -5.64 -26.82
C ASN A 127 -3.70 -6.69 -25.75
N GLN A 128 -2.51 -6.58 -25.14
CA GLN A 128 -2.04 -7.48 -24.09
C GLN A 128 -2.62 -7.16 -22.70
N LYS A 129 -3.17 -5.97 -22.48
CA LYS A 129 -3.73 -5.59 -21.17
C LYS A 129 -5.05 -6.33 -20.91
N ARG A 130 -5.18 -6.97 -19.74
CA ARG A 130 -6.40 -7.71 -19.33
C ARG A 130 -7.62 -6.80 -19.13
N GLN A 131 -7.38 -5.55 -18.76
CA GLN A 131 -8.39 -4.53 -18.54
C GLN A 131 -9.00 -4.05 -19.86
N VAL A 132 -8.21 -4.05 -20.95
CA VAL A 132 -8.68 -3.66 -22.27
C VAL A 132 -9.49 -4.80 -22.86
N ASP A 133 -10.77 -4.55 -23.07
CA ASP A 133 -11.70 -5.52 -23.61
C ASP A 133 -11.72 -5.48 -25.14
N SER A 134 -12.01 -4.31 -25.73
CA SER A 134 -12.07 -4.17 -27.19
C SER A 134 -11.40 -2.86 -27.64
N ILE A 135 -10.86 -2.87 -28.84
CA ILE A 135 -10.20 -1.73 -29.49
C ILE A 135 -10.86 -1.48 -30.84
N LEU A 136 -11.55 -0.36 -30.98
CA LEU A 136 -12.28 0.01 -32.18
C LEU A 136 -11.51 1.10 -32.93
N ILE A 137 -11.07 0.80 -34.15
CA ILE A 137 -10.36 1.74 -35.00
C ILE A 137 -11.37 2.44 -35.92
N LEU A 138 -11.40 3.77 -35.88
CA LEU A 138 -12.18 4.57 -36.80
C LEU A 138 -11.27 5.13 -37.89
N ASP A 139 -11.44 4.65 -39.13
CA ASP A 139 -10.76 5.16 -40.32
C ASP A 139 -11.77 5.71 -41.34
N ILE A 140 -12.06 7.00 -41.24
CA ILE A 140 -12.95 7.71 -42.17
C ILE A 140 -12.29 7.87 -43.55
N SER A 141 -10.96 7.75 -43.63
CA SER A 141 -10.24 7.88 -44.90
C SER A 141 -10.34 6.63 -45.78
N ASN A 142 -10.84 5.52 -45.23
CA ASN A 142 -11.04 4.24 -45.91
C ASN A 142 -9.75 3.73 -46.61
N LYS A 143 -8.61 3.92 -45.93
CA LYS A 143 -7.27 3.57 -46.41
C LYS A 143 -6.75 2.29 -45.77
N LEU A 144 -7.26 1.92 -44.60
CA LEU A 144 -6.94 0.70 -43.90
C LEU A 144 -7.90 -0.42 -44.30
N ASP A 145 -7.44 -1.66 -44.21
CA ASP A 145 -8.27 -2.87 -44.34
C ASP A 145 -8.08 -3.78 -43.12
N ASP A 146 -8.97 -4.78 -42.98
CA ASP A 146 -8.91 -5.74 -41.87
C ASP A 146 -7.60 -6.54 -41.84
N SER A 147 -6.95 -6.73 -42.99
CA SER A 147 -5.68 -7.47 -43.09
C SER A 147 -4.55 -6.77 -42.31
N CYS A 148 -4.63 -5.44 -42.18
CA CYS A 148 -3.66 -4.65 -41.44
C CYS A 148 -3.58 -5.05 -39.96
N PHE A 149 -4.67 -5.58 -39.38
CA PHE A 149 -4.80 -5.85 -37.95
C PHE A 149 -5.07 -7.32 -37.62
N ALA A 150 -4.93 -8.23 -38.60
CA ALA A 150 -5.21 -9.65 -38.43
C ALA A 150 -4.41 -10.35 -37.31
N SER A 151 -3.30 -9.76 -36.85
CA SER A 151 -2.50 -10.24 -35.72
C SER A 151 -3.05 -9.85 -34.33
N PHE A 152 -4.03 -8.95 -34.25
CA PHE A 152 -4.60 -8.46 -32.99
C PHE A 152 -6.01 -9.00 -32.79
N THR A 153 -6.24 -9.69 -31.67
CA THR A 153 -7.50 -10.38 -31.39
C THR A 153 -8.61 -9.48 -30.85
N LYS A 154 -8.26 -8.28 -30.36
CA LYS A 154 -9.19 -7.32 -29.77
C LYS A 154 -9.54 -6.14 -30.68
N VAL A 155 -8.99 -6.10 -31.91
CA VAL A 155 -9.07 -4.94 -32.80
C VAL A 155 -10.16 -5.12 -33.83
N SER A 156 -10.93 -4.06 -34.10
CA SER A 156 -11.95 -4.04 -35.15
C SER A 156 -11.94 -2.71 -35.88
N LEU A 157 -12.02 -2.74 -37.21
CA LEU A 157 -11.93 -1.57 -38.08
C LEU A 157 -13.32 -1.11 -38.54
N PHE A 158 -13.55 0.20 -38.46
CA PHE A 158 -14.79 0.84 -38.89
C PHE A 158 -14.49 2.04 -39.79
N HIS A 159 -15.24 2.13 -40.89
CA HIS A 159 -15.19 3.26 -41.82
C HIS A 159 -16.38 4.19 -41.71
N ASP A 160 -17.34 3.87 -40.83
CA ASP A 160 -18.62 4.56 -40.72
C ASP A 160 -19.05 4.66 -39.25
N PHE A 161 -19.56 5.84 -38.88
CA PHE A 161 -19.99 6.13 -37.51
C PHE A 161 -21.14 5.26 -37.05
N ASP A 162 -22.12 4.96 -37.89
CA ASP A 162 -23.31 4.20 -37.49
C ASP A 162 -22.93 2.77 -37.10
N LYS A 163 -22.02 2.17 -37.88
CA LYS A 163 -21.46 0.84 -37.56
C LYS A 163 -20.61 0.87 -36.30
N LEU A 164 -19.73 1.87 -36.15
CA LEU A 164 -18.90 2.03 -34.95
C LEU A 164 -19.79 2.14 -33.70
N PHE A 165 -20.80 3.02 -33.72
CA PHE A 165 -21.66 3.29 -32.58
C PHE A 165 -22.59 2.12 -32.25
N ALA A 166 -23.08 1.39 -33.25
CA ALA A 166 -23.78 0.13 -33.03
C ALA A 166 -22.87 -0.91 -32.34
N GLU A 167 -21.59 -1.00 -32.74
CA GLU A 167 -20.65 -1.92 -32.11
C GLU A 167 -20.23 -1.46 -30.71
N ILE A 168 -19.99 -0.17 -30.48
CA ILE A 168 -19.78 0.38 -29.13
C ILE A 168 -20.93 -0.06 -28.23
N THR A 169 -22.16 0.03 -28.75
CA THR A 169 -23.34 -0.29 -27.97
C THR A 169 -23.35 -1.74 -27.51
N LYS A 170 -23.16 -2.61 -28.49
CA LYS A 170 -23.09 -4.04 -28.32
C LYS A 170 -21.92 -4.47 -27.42
N GLN A 171 -20.75 -3.86 -27.55
CA GLN A 171 -19.56 -4.19 -26.74
C GLN A 171 -19.73 -3.77 -25.28
N VAL A 172 -20.31 -2.60 -25.00
CA VAL A 172 -20.57 -2.20 -23.61
C VAL A 172 -21.59 -3.13 -22.96
N GLU A 173 -22.68 -3.48 -23.66
CA GLU A 173 -23.64 -4.46 -23.18
C GLU A 173 -22.99 -5.83 -22.91
N LEU A 174 -22.13 -6.31 -23.82
CA LEU A 174 -21.38 -7.56 -23.66
C LEU A 174 -20.47 -7.52 -22.43
N ILE A 175 -19.69 -6.44 -22.25
CA ILE A 175 -18.81 -6.30 -21.10
C ILE A 175 -19.62 -6.33 -19.81
N LEU A 176 -20.72 -5.56 -19.73
CA LEU A 176 -21.60 -5.54 -18.55
C LEU A 176 -22.19 -6.91 -18.22
N LEU A 177 -22.58 -7.70 -19.23
CA LEU A 177 -23.08 -9.07 -19.07
C LEU A 177 -21.98 -10.05 -18.62
N GLN A 178 -20.74 -9.82 -19.04
CA GLN A 178 -19.57 -10.66 -18.73
C GLN A 178 -18.92 -10.32 -17.37
N LEU A 179 -19.22 -9.16 -16.78
CA LEU A 179 -18.66 -8.72 -15.49
C LEU A 179 -19.12 -9.53 -14.27
N VAL A 180 -19.93 -10.58 -14.44
CA VAL A 180 -20.22 -11.54 -13.36
C VAL A 180 -18.97 -12.36 -13.07
N ALA A 181 -18.23 -11.99 -12.03
CA ALA A 181 -17.02 -12.69 -11.61
C ALA A 181 -17.37 -14.07 -11.02
N PHE A 182 -16.80 -15.13 -11.59
CA PHE A 182 -16.69 -16.43 -10.95
C PHE A 182 -15.46 -16.44 -10.05
N ASN A 183 -15.66 -16.72 -8.77
CA ASN A 183 -14.57 -17.01 -7.86
C ASN A 183 -14.34 -18.53 -7.82
N LEU A 184 -13.18 -18.93 -8.32
CA LEU A 184 -12.77 -20.32 -8.42
C LEU A 184 -12.13 -20.75 -7.10
N PHE A 185 -12.57 -21.87 -6.53
CA PHE A 185 -12.04 -22.39 -5.27
C PHE A 185 -10.98 -23.46 -5.52
N GLU A 186 -9.72 -23.17 -5.16
CA GLU A 186 -8.66 -24.18 -5.13
C GLU A 186 -8.78 -25.06 -3.88
N GLN A 187 -9.13 -26.35 -4.07
CA GLN A 187 -9.35 -27.33 -2.99
C GLN A 187 -8.16 -27.55 -2.04
N LYS A 188 -6.93 -27.23 -2.47
CA LYS A 188 -5.70 -27.43 -1.68
C LYS A 188 -5.59 -26.50 -0.46
N GLN A 189 -6.49 -25.54 -0.28
CA GLN A 189 -6.38 -24.49 0.73
C GLN A 189 -7.52 -24.48 1.78
N ARG A 190 -7.94 -25.66 2.26
CA ARG A 190 -8.99 -25.87 3.28
C ARG A 190 -8.71 -25.28 4.68
N THR A 191 -7.71 -24.43 4.89
CA THR A 191 -7.28 -24.08 6.25
C THR A 191 -8.08 -22.91 6.85
N THR A 192 -8.76 -23.24 7.93
CA THR A 192 -9.91 -22.57 8.56
C THR A 192 -9.55 -21.46 9.55
N LYS A 193 -8.41 -20.78 9.39
CA LYS A 193 -7.90 -19.87 10.44
C LYS A 193 -7.48 -18.47 10.00
N ASP A 194 -7.41 -18.18 8.72
CA ASP A 194 -7.14 -16.81 8.27
C ASP A 194 -7.98 -16.49 7.02
N LEU A 195 -8.86 -15.52 7.19
CA LEU A 195 -9.86 -15.04 6.21
C LEU A 195 -9.29 -13.92 5.31
N THR A 196 -8.02 -13.54 5.47
CA THR A 196 -7.38 -12.42 4.75
C THR A 196 -6.79 -12.77 3.37
N LYS A 197 -7.01 -13.97 2.84
CA LYS A 197 -6.42 -14.44 1.57
C LYS A 197 -7.31 -14.22 0.34
N GLU A 198 -6.72 -14.02 -0.84
CA GLU A 198 -7.39 -14.17 -2.15
C GLU A 198 -8.02 -15.56 -2.34
N SER A 199 -7.44 -16.62 -1.77
CA SER A 199 -7.96 -17.99 -1.80
C SER A 199 -8.98 -18.29 -0.68
N ALA A 200 -9.02 -17.43 0.32
CA ALA A 200 -10.07 -17.38 1.33
C ALA A 200 -11.19 -16.44 0.92
N SER A 201 -11.10 -15.73 -0.23
CA SER A 201 -12.16 -14.90 -0.80
C SER A 201 -13.49 -15.62 -0.78
N PHE A 202 -13.51 -16.90 -1.13
CA PHE A 202 -14.69 -17.74 -1.00
C PHE A 202 -15.23 -17.78 0.44
N LEU A 203 -14.44 -18.25 1.41
CA LEU A 203 -14.90 -18.42 2.80
C LEU A 203 -15.20 -17.07 3.48
N TRP A 204 -14.37 -16.07 3.23
CA TRP A 204 -14.54 -14.69 3.65
C TRP A 204 -15.81 -14.08 3.10
N PHE A 205 -16.04 -14.22 1.80
CA PHE A 205 -17.22 -13.66 1.15
C PHE A 205 -18.48 -14.34 1.70
N GLN A 206 -18.45 -15.65 1.92
CA GLN A 206 -19.54 -16.38 2.56
C GLN A 206 -19.82 -15.87 3.98
N VAL A 207 -18.78 -15.62 4.78
CA VAL A 207 -18.91 -15.05 6.14
C VAL A 207 -19.41 -13.61 6.09
N LEU A 208 -18.92 -12.80 5.16
CA LEU A 208 -19.35 -11.42 4.91
C LEU A 208 -20.84 -11.39 4.58
N VAL A 209 -21.28 -12.22 3.64
CA VAL A 209 -22.69 -12.30 3.21
C VAL A 209 -23.57 -12.72 4.37
N ASP A 210 -23.17 -13.74 5.13
CA ASP A 210 -23.90 -14.18 6.31
C ASP A 210 -23.99 -13.08 7.40
N ALA A 211 -22.89 -12.37 7.63
CA ALA A 211 -22.86 -11.23 8.56
C ALA A 211 -23.80 -10.11 8.09
N LEU A 212 -23.73 -9.70 6.83
CA LEU A 212 -24.60 -8.67 6.23
C LEU A 212 -26.09 -9.05 6.35
N LYS A 213 -26.43 -10.32 6.08
CA LYS A 213 -27.81 -10.84 6.20
C LYS A 213 -28.38 -10.76 7.63
N LYS A 214 -27.51 -10.86 8.65
CA LYS A 214 -27.89 -10.88 10.08
C LYS A 214 -27.82 -9.52 10.77
N MET A 215 -27.38 -8.47 10.07
CA MET A 215 -27.36 -7.11 10.63
C MET A 215 -28.78 -6.57 10.84
N PRO A 216 -29.05 -5.85 11.94
CA PRO A 216 -30.35 -5.24 12.18
C PRO A 216 -30.70 -4.21 11.10
N LYS A 217 -31.96 -4.20 10.64
CA LYS A 217 -32.45 -3.21 9.69
C LYS A 217 -32.45 -1.83 10.34
N ASN A 218 -31.61 -0.92 9.85
CA ASN A 218 -31.52 0.46 10.34
C ASN A 218 -32.28 1.40 9.40
N LYS A 219 -33.20 2.22 9.91
CA LYS A 219 -33.93 3.21 9.08
C LYS A 219 -32.99 4.23 8.42
N ASN A 220 -31.86 4.54 9.06
CA ASN A 220 -30.85 5.44 8.51
C ASN A 220 -29.98 4.79 7.44
N SER A 221 -29.84 3.46 7.40
CA SER A 221 -28.95 2.80 6.43
C SER A 221 -29.45 2.91 5.00
N PHE A 222 -30.76 2.82 4.80
CA PHE A 222 -31.37 3.06 3.49
C PHE A 222 -31.08 4.48 2.99
N LYS A 223 -31.20 5.49 3.85
CA LYS A 223 -30.87 6.88 3.52
C LYS A 223 -29.39 7.08 3.21
N SER A 224 -28.50 6.44 3.98
CA SER A 224 -27.05 6.49 3.72
C SER A 224 -26.67 5.84 2.39
N MET A 225 -27.30 4.71 2.04
CA MET A 225 -27.16 4.07 0.73
C MET A 225 -27.58 5.03 -0.39
N LEU A 226 -28.77 5.63 -0.29
CA LEU A 226 -29.25 6.60 -1.29
C LEU A 226 -28.35 7.83 -1.40
N THR A 227 -27.82 8.32 -0.27
CA THR A 227 -26.90 9.46 -0.25
C THR A 227 -25.60 9.12 -0.98
N MET A 228 -25.05 7.92 -0.75
CA MET A 228 -23.89 7.44 -1.49
C MET A 228 -24.20 7.35 -2.99
N CYS A 229 -25.33 6.76 -3.38
CA CYS A 229 -25.73 6.67 -4.79
C CYS A 229 -25.92 8.06 -5.43
N LYS A 230 -26.52 9.02 -4.72
CA LYS A 230 -26.70 10.41 -5.19
C LYS A 230 -25.36 11.12 -5.36
N ASN A 231 -24.42 10.89 -4.44
CA ASN A 231 -23.07 11.44 -4.54
C ASN A 231 -22.30 10.82 -5.71
N TYR A 232 -22.44 9.51 -5.90
CA TYR A 232 -21.82 8.79 -7.01
C TYR A 232 -22.33 9.28 -8.38
N TYR A 233 -23.63 9.58 -8.47
CA TYR A 233 -24.28 10.08 -9.68
C TYR A 233 -24.58 11.59 -9.64
N ASN A 234 -23.81 12.39 -8.90
CA ASN A 234 -24.13 13.79 -8.61
C ASN A 234 -24.25 14.69 -9.86
N THR A 235 -23.60 14.33 -10.97
CA THR A 235 -23.70 15.02 -12.26
C THR A 235 -24.71 14.39 -13.23
N ARG A 236 -25.25 13.19 -12.92
CA ARG A 236 -26.02 12.38 -13.88
C ARG A 236 -27.53 12.43 -13.62
N LYS A 237 -28.21 13.43 -14.18
CA LYS A 237 -29.64 13.71 -13.96
C LYS A 237 -30.56 12.47 -14.07
N LYS A 238 -30.42 11.67 -15.14
CA LYS A 238 -31.26 10.45 -15.33
C LYS A 238 -31.09 9.43 -14.20
N HIS A 239 -29.88 9.24 -13.69
CA HIS A 239 -29.62 8.35 -12.55
C HIS A 239 -30.16 8.94 -11.24
N LEU A 240 -30.05 10.25 -11.06
CA LEU A 240 -30.67 10.94 -9.92
C LEU A 240 -32.20 10.81 -9.93
N ASP A 241 -32.83 10.90 -11.11
CA ASP A 241 -34.26 10.70 -11.29
C ASP A 241 -34.66 9.24 -10.96
N GLU A 242 -33.89 8.25 -11.41
CA GLU A 242 -34.09 6.84 -11.05
C GLU A 242 -33.90 6.55 -9.56
N ILE A 243 -32.92 7.20 -8.91
CA ILE A 243 -32.72 7.10 -7.47
C ILE A 243 -33.92 7.72 -6.73
N ALA A 244 -34.46 8.84 -7.22
CA ALA A 244 -35.65 9.47 -6.65
C ALA A 244 -36.91 8.63 -6.84
N GLU A 245 -37.07 7.97 -7.99
CA GLU A 245 -38.13 6.97 -8.24
C GLU A 245 -38.02 5.83 -7.23
N PHE A 246 -36.83 5.24 -7.10
CA PHE A 246 -36.60 4.17 -6.13
C PHE A 246 -36.87 4.61 -4.68
N GLU A 247 -36.39 5.80 -4.28
CA GLU A 247 -36.62 6.34 -2.93
C GLU A 247 -38.12 6.50 -2.60
N ARG A 248 -38.93 6.85 -3.60
CA ARG A 248 -40.39 7.05 -3.44
C ARG A 248 -41.19 5.75 -3.51
N ASP A 249 -40.82 4.86 -4.44
CA ASP A 249 -41.68 3.77 -4.89
C ASP A 249 -41.23 2.38 -4.38
N TYR A 250 -40.05 2.27 -3.76
CA TYR A 250 -39.50 0.98 -3.27
C TYR A 250 -40.33 0.35 -2.15
N LYS A 251 -40.59 -0.96 -2.29
CA LYS A 251 -41.16 -1.84 -1.27
C LYS A 251 -40.28 -3.07 -1.11
N VAL A 252 -40.21 -3.60 0.11
CA VAL A 252 -39.45 -4.83 0.43
C VAL A 252 -39.89 -6.01 -0.44
N SER A 253 -41.18 -6.09 -0.79
CA SER A 253 -41.74 -7.13 -1.67
C SER A 253 -41.33 -7.01 -3.13
N ASP A 254 -40.66 -5.93 -3.53
CA ASP A 254 -40.32 -5.63 -4.92
C ASP A 254 -38.79 -5.68 -5.14
N ALA A 255 -38.02 -6.17 -4.17
CA ALA A 255 -36.56 -6.20 -4.22
C ALA A 255 -36.02 -6.96 -5.44
N VAL A 256 -36.58 -8.13 -5.78
CA VAL A 256 -36.22 -8.90 -6.98
C VAL A 256 -36.49 -8.10 -8.26
N LYS A 257 -37.63 -7.41 -8.34
CA LYS A 257 -37.98 -6.57 -9.49
C LYS A 257 -36.98 -5.42 -9.66
N TRP A 258 -36.64 -4.74 -8.57
CA TRP A 258 -35.67 -3.63 -8.60
C TRP A 258 -34.24 -4.09 -8.89
N TYR A 259 -33.86 -5.30 -8.44
CA TYR A 259 -32.56 -5.88 -8.76
C TYR A 259 -32.46 -6.30 -10.23
N THR A 260 -33.53 -6.90 -10.78
CA THR A 260 -33.56 -7.34 -12.20
C THR A 260 -33.80 -6.19 -13.18
N LYS A 261 -34.32 -5.04 -12.72
CA LYS A 261 -34.34 -3.81 -13.50
C LYS A 261 -32.91 -3.35 -13.78
N GLU A 262 -32.60 -2.99 -15.02
CA GLU A 262 -31.33 -2.38 -15.41
C GLU A 262 -31.21 -0.97 -14.80
N SER A 263 -30.91 -0.91 -13.50
CA SER A 263 -30.97 0.27 -12.65
C SER A 263 -29.62 0.53 -11.98
N PHE A 264 -29.50 1.70 -11.34
CA PHE A 264 -28.33 2.03 -10.53
C PHE A 264 -28.03 0.98 -9.44
N LEU A 265 -29.06 0.28 -8.93
CA LEU A 265 -28.91 -0.76 -7.90
C LEU A 265 -28.17 -1.97 -8.45
N TYR A 266 -28.64 -2.51 -9.59
CA TYR A 266 -27.99 -3.63 -10.24
C TYR A 266 -26.51 -3.33 -10.51
N ARG A 267 -26.22 -2.15 -11.07
CA ARG A 267 -24.86 -1.73 -11.42
C ARG A 267 -23.96 -1.59 -10.18
N LEU A 268 -24.33 -0.73 -9.24
CA LEU A 268 -23.49 -0.43 -8.08
C LEU A 268 -23.35 -1.62 -7.12
N LEU A 269 -24.42 -2.40 -6.92
CA LEU A 269 -24.34 -3.58 -6.08
C LEU A 269 -23.46 -4.65 -6.71
N ASN A 270 -23.67 -4.99 -7.99
CA ASN A 270 -22.84 -6.01 -8.64
C ASN A 270 -21.39 -5.55 -8.81
N LYS A 271 -21.13 -4.24 -8.97
CA LYS A 271 -19.79 -3.68 -8.89
C LYS A 271 -19.17 -3.91 -7.52
N ALA A 272 -19.85 -3.51 -6.44
CA ALA A 272 -19.35 -3.69 -5.08
C ALA A 272 -19.09 -5.16 -4.74
N LEU A 273 -19.93 -6.06 -5.24
CA LEU A 273 -19.78 -7.51 -5.11
C LEU A 273 -18.58 -8.04 -5.90
N ARG A 274 -18.36 -7.55 -7.12
CA ARG A 274 -17.22 -7.92 -7.99
C ARG A 274 -15.88 -7.41 -7.46
N THR A 275 -15.85 -6.18 -6.96
CA THR A 275 -14.62 -5.53 -6.45
C THR A 275 -14.40 -5.80 -4.97
N GLU A 276 -15.30 -6.55 -4.32
CA GLU A 276 -15.28 -6.81 -2.88
C GLU A 276 -15.18 -5.50 -2.06
N ASP A 277 -15.87 -4.45 -2.54
CA ASP A 277 -15.93 -3.15 -1.86
C ASP A 277 -16.83 -3.24 -0.63
N VAL A 278 -16.20 -3.61 0.47
CA VAL A 278 -16.82 -3.83 1.76
C VAL A 278 -17.61 -2.61 2.26
N THR A 279 -17.17 -1.39 1.93
CA THR A 279 -17.86 -0.15 2.35
C THR A 279 -19.19 -0.01 1.61
N SER A 280 -19.17 -0.19 0.29
CA SER A 280 -20.39 -0.17 -0.52
C SER A 280 -21.33 -1.32 -0.16
N LEU A 281 -20.81 -2.55 0.02
CA LEU A 281 -21.61 -3.70 0.45
C LEU A 281 -22.28 -3.48 1.81
N TYR A 282 -21.59 -2.85 2.76
CA TYR A 282 -22.18 -2.44 4.03
C TYR A 282 -23.31 -1.44 3.82
N LEU A 283 -23.15 -0.45 2.93
CA LEU A 283 -24.22 0.51 2.64
C LEU A 283 -25.43 -0.17 1.97
N PHE A 284 -25.20 -1.10 1.04
CA PHE A 284 -26.26 -1.86 0.36
C PHE A 284 -26.92 -2.95 1.23
N ARG A 285 -26.45 -3.20 2.45
CA ARG A 285 -26.89 -4.31 3.32
C ARG A 285 -28.41 -4.45 3.45
N THR A 286 -29.13 -3.33 3.56
CA THR A 286 -30.59 -3.35 3.72
C THR A 286 -31.28 -3.94 2.48
N PHE A 287 -30.84 -3.51 1.29
CA PHE A 287 -31.35 -4.03 0.04
C PHE A 287 -30.93 -5.50 -0.18
N ILE A 288 -29.70 -5.86 0.18
CA ILE A 288 -29.21 -7.26 0.11
C ILE A 288 -30.07 -8.19 0.97
N VAL A 289 -30.43 -7.75 2.19
CA VAL A 289 -31.31 -8.49 3.10
C VAL A 289 -32.70 -8.64 2.49
N ASP A 290 -33.31 -7.54 2.03
CA ASP A 290 -34.66 -7.57 1.43
C ASP A 290 -34.71 -8.51 0.20
N LEU A 291 -33.71 -8.41 -0.68
CA LEU A 291 -33.57 -9.26 -1.87
C LEU A 291 -33.40 -10.73 -1.49
N SER A 292 -32.56 -11.03 -0.50
CA SER A 292 -32.34 -12.40 -0.02
C SER A 292 -33.60 -12.99 0.60
N SER A 293 -34.30 -12.24 1.46
CA SER A 293 -35.54 -12.69 2.09
C SER A 293 -36.65 -12.93 1.06
N GLN A 294 -36.78 -12.07 0.06
CA GLN A 294 -37.74 -12.30 -1.02
C GLN A 294 -37.42 -13.57 -1.81
N LEU A 295 -36.15 -13.79 -2.13
CA LEU A 295 -35.72 -14.98 -2.87
C LEU A 295 -35.94 -16.28 -2.07
N GLU A 296 -35.68 -16.26 -0.75
CA GLU A 296 -35.96 -17.37 0.16
C GLU A 296 -37.46 -17.72 0.20
N MET A 297 -38.35 -16.72 0.23
CA MET A 297 -39.80 -16.96 0.16
C MET A 297 -40.22 -17.63 -1.15
N GLU A 298 -39.67 -17.20 -2.29
CA GLU A 298 -39.96 -17.82 -3.59
C GLU A 298 -39.37 -19.23 -3.72
N PHE A 299 -38.19 -19.48 -3.14
CA PHE A 299 -37.59 -20.81 -3.09
C PHE A 299 -38.46 -21.80 -2.32
N GLU A 300 -38.97 -21.43 -1.15
CA GLU A 300 -39.85 -22.31 -0.37
C GLU A 300 -41.15 -22.63 -1.12
N LYS A 301 -41.72 -21.67 -1.87
CA LYS A 301 -42.87 -21.93 -2.75
C LYS A 301 -42.53 -22.91 -3.89
N MET A 302 -41.33 -22.78 -4.48
CA MET A 302 -40.88 -23.63 -5.59
C MET A 302 -40.56 -25.05 -5.13
N LYS A 303 -39.93 -25.20 -3.95
CA LYS A 303 -39.55 -26.47 -3.33
C LYS A 303 -40.75 -27.39 -3.06
N LEU A 304 -41.96 -26.84 -2.93
CA LEU A 304 -43.20 -27.61 -2.83
C LEU A 304 -43.64 -28.25 -4.15
N LYS A 305 -43.08 -27.82 -5.28
CA LYS A 305 -43.52 -28.20 -6.64
C LYS A 305 -42.48 -29.03 -7.40
N GLU A 306 -41.19 -28.78 -7.19
CA GLU A 306 -40.10 -29.38 -7.95
C GLU A 306 -38.94 -29.81 -7.02
N ASP A 307 -38.43 -31.03 -7.22
CA ASP A 307 -37.32 -31.61 -6.44
C ASP A 307 -35.93 -31.24 -7.02
N GLU A 308 -35.86 -31.02 -8.33
CA GLU A 308 -34.65 -30.76 -9.08
C GLU A 308 -34.95 -29.87 -10.28
N LEU A 309 -34.02 -28.99 -10.62
CA LEU A 309 -34.10 -28.06 -11.71
C LEU A 309 -32.80 -28.07 -12.51
N ILE A 310 -32.91 -27.97 -13.84
CA ILE A 310 -31.77 -27.70 -14.73
C ILE A 310 -31.93 -26.28 -15.27
N VAL A 311 -30.89 -25.49 -15.12
CA VAL A 311 -30.83 -24.11 -15.61
C VAL A 311 -29.56 -23.89 -16.42
N TYR A 312 -29.59 -22.86 -17.24
CA TYR A 312 -28.56 -22.55 -18.21
C TYR A 312 -28.07 -21.12 -18.04
N ARG A 313 -26.78 -20.91 -18.32
CA ARG A 313 -26.20 -19.58 -18.49
C ARG A 313 -25.21 -19.63 -19.64
N GLY A 314 -25.29 -18.67 -20.55
CA GLY A 314 -24.30 -18.51 -21.60
C GLY A 314 -23.50 -17.25 -21.43
N GLN A 315 -22.22 -17.32 -21.75
CA GLN A 315 -21.32 -16.18 -21.81
C GLN A 315 -20.09 -16.53 -22.65
N GLN A 316 -19.28 -15.53 -22.94
CA GLN A 316 -17.98 -15.72 -23.57
C GLN A 316 -16.87 -15.66 -22.53
N MET A 317 -15.79 -16.42 -22.73
CA MET A 317 -14.62 -16.42 -21.85
C MET A 317 -13.33 -16.44 -22.67
N SER A 318 -12.31 -15.72 -22.19
CA SER A 318 -10.98 -15.82 -22.79
C SER A 318 -10.34 -17.18 -22.53
N GLU A 319 -9.36 -17.56 -23.34
CA GLU A 319 -8.61 -18.81 -23.14
C GLU A 319 -7.97 -18.88 -21.74
N SER A 320 -7.46 -17.76 -21.21
CA SER A 320 -6.92 -17.70 -19.85
C SER A 320 -7.97 -18.00 -18.77
N GLU A 321 -9.19 -17.47 -18.91
CA GLU A 321 -10.29 -17.71 -17.97
C GLU A 321 -10.80 -19.14 -18.05
N LEU A 322 -10.93 -19.67 -19.27
CA LEU A 322 -11.34 -21.05 -19.49
C LEU A 322 -10.30 -22.03 -18.95
N ASN A 323 -9.01 -21.78 -19.18
CA ASN A 323 -7.93 -22.57 -18.62
C ASN A 323 -7.99 -22.56 -17.08
N LYS A 324 -8.19 -21.40 -16.44
CA LYS A 324 -8.37 -21.33 -14.97
C LYS A 324 -9.58 -22.13 -14.50
N LEU A 325 -10.70 -22.07 -15.23
CA LEU A 325 -11.90 -22.84 -14.94
C LEU A 325 -11.63 -24.35 -15.05
N GLN A 326 -10.90 -24.79 -16.07
CA GLN A 326 -10.53 -26.19 -16.30
C GLN A 326 -9.54 -26.74 -15.25
N HIS A 327 -8.59 -25.93 -14.79
CA HIS A 327 -7.71 -26.32 -13.68
C HIS A 327 -8.48 -26.60 -12.38
N ASN A 328 -9.75 -26.17 -12.31
CA ASN A 328 -10.68 -26.40 -11.21
C ASN A 328 -11.74 -27.48 -11.51
N GLU A 329 -11.54 -28.34 -12.52
CA GLU A 329 -12.39 -29.50 -12.74
C GLU A 329 -12.47 -30.37 -11.47
N LYS A 330 -13.69 -30.77 -11.07
CA LYS A 330 -14.01 -31.48 -9.81
C LYS A 330 -13.87 -30.67 -8.51
N ASN A 331 -13.41 -29.42 -8.59
CA ASN A 331 -13.38 -28.49 -7.46
C ASN A 331 -14.68 -27.67 -7.36
N LEU A 332 -14.77 -26.88 -6.28
CA LEU A 332 -15.90 -25.98 -6.04
C LEU A 332 -15.70 -24.64 -6.77
N ILE A 333 -16.80 -23.96 -7.06
CA ILE A 333 -16.86 -22.60 -7.58
C ILE A 333 -17.95 -21.86 -6.82
N SER A 334 -17.74 -20.59 -6.57
CA SER A 334 -18.75 -19.68 -6.04
C SER A 334 -18.86 -18.45 -6.91
N THR A 335 -20.01 -17.81 -6.85
CA THR A 335 -20.19 -16.48 -7.41
C THR A 335 -20.12 -15.46 -6.28
N ASN A 336 -19.46 -14.32 -6.53
CA ASN A 336 -19.44 -13.20 -5.60
C ASN A 336 -20.76 -12.40 -5.63
N GLY A 337 -21.70 -12.76 -6.50
CA GLY A 337 -22.98 -12.08 -6.64
C GLY A 337 -24.16 -13.02 -6.65
N PHE A 338 -25.36 -12.43 -6.73
CA PHE A 338 -26.55 -13.19 -7.13
C PHE A 338 -26.34 -13.67 -8.56
N PHE A 339 -26.60 -14.94 -8.79
CA PHE A 339 -26.24 -15.57 -10.05
C PHE A 339 -27.49 -15.83 -10.88
N SER A 340 -27.68 -14.99 -11.90
CA SER A 340 -28.81 -15.08 -12.83
C SER A 340 -28.57 -16.16 -13.88
N THR A 341 -29.60 -16.98 -14.09
CA THR A 341 -29.65 -18.12 -15.00
C THR A 341 -31.05 -18.21 -15.64
N THR A 342 -31.24 -19.08 -16.62
CA THR A 342 -32.52 -19.26 -17.29
C THR A 342 -32.90 -20.74 -17.42
N ARG A 343 -34.21 -21.05 -17.35
CA ARG A 343 -34.72 -22.39 -17.72
C ARG A 343 -34.66 -22.64 -19.23
N ARG A 344 -34.40 -21.63 -20.05
CA ARG A 344 -34.38 -21.69 -21.52
C ARG A 344 -32.96 -21.80 -22.05
N LYS A 345 -32.60 -23.02 -22.47
CA LYS A 345 -31.31 -23.32 -23.10
C LYS A 345 -31.03 -22.45 -24.32
N ASP A 346 -32.05 -22.15 -25.12
CA ASP A 346 -31.91 -21.37 -26.34
C ASP A 346 -31.58 -19.90 -26.07
N ILE A 347 -32.14 -19.31 -25.01
CA ILE A 347 -31.77 -17.96 -24.55
C ILE A 347 -30.32 -17.94 -24.06
N ALA A 348 -29.94 -18.90 -23.20
CA ALA A 348 -28.56 -19.02 -22.74
C ALA A 348 -27.58 -19.22 -23.91
N MET A 349 -27.91 -20.06 -24.87
CA MET A 349 -27.11 -20.24 -26.09
C MET A 349 -27.00 -18.93 -26.90
N GLY A 350 -28.06 -18.14 -26.94
CA GLY A 350 -28.03 -16.78 -27.50
C GLY A 350 -26.93 -15.94 -26.86
N PHE A 351 -26.88 -15.86 -25.54
CA PHE A 351 -25.84 -15.13 -24.80
C PHE A 351 -24.42 -15.69 -24.99
N ALA A 352 -24.26 -17.02 -25.06
CA ALA A 352 -22.95 -17.64 -25.29
C ALA A 352 -22.42 -17.35 -26.72
N LYS A 353 -23.32 -17.37 -27.71
CA LYS A 353 -23.01 -17.19 -29.14
C LYS A 353 -23.19 -15.74 -29.62
N THR A 354 -23.47 -14.79 -28.73
CA THR A 354 -23.60 -13.38 -29.12
C THR A 354 -22.33 -12.97 -29.86
N SER A 355 -22.48 -12.63 -31.15
CA SER A 355 -21.34 -12.30 -32.00
C SER A 355 -20.51 -11.20 -31.35
N SER A 356 -19.25 -11.49 -31.03
CA SER A 356 -18.26 -10.47 -30.68
C SER A 356 -17.24 -10.41 -31.80
N ALA A 357 -16.68 -9.24 -32.07
CA ALA A 357 -15.55 -9.12 -32.99
C ALA A 357 -14.26 -9.76 -32.42
N ARG A 358 -14.29 -10.17 -31.15
CA ARG A 358 -13.22 -10.87 -30.42
C ARG A 358 -13.08 -12.33 -30.86
N THR A 359 -12.01 -12.65 -31.57
CA THR A 359 -11.71 -14.02 -32.01
C THR A 359 -11.04 -14.88 -30.94
N ASP A 360 -10.56 -14.27 -29.85
CA ASP A 360 -9.93 -14.94 -28.70
C ASP A 360 -10.92 -15.38 -27.61
N LEU A 361 -12.21 -15.12 -27.81
CA LEU A 361 -13.27 -15.50 -26.87
C LEU A 361 -13.93 -16.81 -27.30
N THR A 362 -14.02 -17.74 -26.37
CA THR A 362 -14.72 -19.01 -26.55
C THR A 362 -16.15 -18.88 -26.01
N PRO A 363 -17.19 -19.20 -26.79
CA PRO A 363 -18.55 -19.39 -26.31
C PRO A 363 -18.59 -20.48 -25.23
N VAL A 364 -19.12 -20.15 -24.05
CA VAL A 364 -19.27 -21.08 -22.93
C VAL A 364 -20.74 -21.19 -22.53
N LEU A 365 -21.26 -22.42 -22.52
CA LEU A 365 -22.59 -22.74 -22.01
C LEU A 365 -22.48 -23.52 -20.70
N PHE A 366 -22.93 -22.91 -19.62
CA PHE A 366 -23.07 -23.55 -18.33
C PHE A 366 -24.41 -24.26 -18.25
N GLU A 367 -24.39 -25.56 -17.98
CA GLU A 367 -25.56 -26.37 -17.65
C GLU A 367 -25.48 -26.75 -16.17
N ILE A 368 -26.45 -26.28 -15.39
CA ILE A 368 -26.39 -26.31 -13.94
C ILE A 368 -27.56 -27.11 -13.39
N ARG A 369 -27.24 -28.17 -12.67
CA ARG A 369 -28.21 -29.00 -11.96
C ARG A 369 -28.33 -28.53 -10.52
N ALA A 370 -29.54 -28.19 -10.08
CA ALA A 370 -29.81 -27.71 -8.73
C ALA A 370 -30.96 -28.48 -8.09
N SER A 371 -30.73 -29.06 -6.91
CA SER A 371 -31.77 -29.76 -6.15
C SER A 371 -32.33 -28.88 -5.04
N THR A 372 -33.65 -28.83 -4.91
CA THR A 372 -34.35 -28.12 -3.83
C THR A 372 -34.19 -28.81 -2.47
N LYS A 373 -33.69 -30.06 -2.47
CA LYS A 373 -33.32 -30.82 -1.26
C LYS A 373 -32.05 -30.29 -0.60
N LEU A 374 -31.21 -29.56 -1.34
CA LEU A 374 -30.03 -28.87 -0.83
C LEU A 374 -30.48 -27.58 -0.12
N GLY A 375 -31.12 -27.70 1.05
CA GLY A 375 -31.76 -26.58 1.75
C GLY A 375 -30.85 -25.42 2.17
N LYS A 376 -29.54 -25.51 1.92
CA LYS A 376 -28.56 -24.43 2.15
C LYS A 376 -28.24 -23.60 0.91
N VAL A 377 -28.54 -24.09 -0.29
CA VAL A 377 -28.35 -23.33 -1.54
C VAL A 377 -29.72 -22.83 -1.96
N VAL A 378 -29.97 -21.54 -1.76
CA VAL A 378 -31.24 -20.90 -2.10
C VAL A 378 -31.20 -20.42 -3.55
N PHE A 379 -32.21 -20.78 -4.32
CA PHE A 379 -32.43 -20.30 -5.69
C PHE A 379 -33.93 -20.29 -5.98
N ALA A 380 -34.43 -19.39 -6.81
CA ALA A 380 -35.86 -19.40 -7.14
C ALA A 380 -36.11 -19.07 -8.59
N ASP A 381 -37.17 -19.65 -9.14
CA ASP A 381 -37.78 -19.17 -10.37
C ASP A 381 -38.43 -17.81 -10.08
N ILE A 382 -37.88 -16.77 -10.68
CA ILE A 382 -38.32 -15.39 -10.49
C ILE A 382 -39.03 -14.84 -11.73
N THR A 383 -39.50 -15.72 -12.63
CA THR A 383 -40.13 -15.34 -13.90
C THR A 383 -41.27 -14.33 -13.72
N SER A 384 -42.08 -14.47 -12.68
CA SER A 384 -43.22 -13.57 -12.42
C SER A 384 -42.83 -12.24 -11.75
N LEU A 385 -41.58 -12.10 -11.30
CA LEU A 385 -41.06 -10.95 -10.58
C LEU A 385 -40.01 -10.17 -11.37
N SER A 386 -39.31 -10.85 -12.28
CA SER A 386 -38.29 -10.28 -13.14
C SER A 386 -38.89 -9.32 -14.17
N GLU A 387 -38.20 -8.22 -14.45
CA GLU A 387 -38.49 -7.34 -15.61
C GLU A 387 -38.32 -8.10 -16.94
N PHE A 388 -37.53 -9.18 -16.94
CA PHE A 388 -37.29 -10.05 -18.10
C PHE A 388 -38.12 -11.35 -18.04
N ALA A 389 -39.42 -11.24 -17.77
CA ALA A 389 -40.32 -12.41 -17.63
C ALA A 389 -40.29 -13.40 -18.82
N ARG A 390 -39.91 -12.95 -20.02
CA ARG A 390 -39.78 -13.83 -21.21
C ARG A 390 -38.59 -14.78 -21.14
N GLU A 391 -37.61 -14.46 -20.29
CA GLU A 391 -36.36 -15.20 -20.15
C GLU A 391 -36.49 -16.42 -19.24
N LYS A 392 -37.61 -16.58 -18.52
CA LYS A 392 -37.77 -17.63 -17.50
C LYS A 392 -36.61 -17.68 -16.52
N GLU A 393 -36.32 -16.51 -15.94
CA GLU A 393 -35.14 -16.28 -15.11
C GLU A 393 -35.22 -17.06 -13.79
N VAL A 394 -34.09 -17.65 -13.43
CA VAL A 394 -33.85 -18.32 -12.15
C VAL A 394 -32.65 -17.64 -11.50
N LEU A 395 -32.85 -17.14 -10.29
CA LEU A 395 -31.82 -16.41 -9.57
C LEU A 395 -31.33 -17.24 -8.38
N PHE A 396 -30.02 -17.44 -8.30
CA PHE A 396 -29.38 -18.02 -7.12
C PHE A 396 -29.03 -16.93 -6.11
N SER A 397 -29.23 -17.23 -4.83
CA SER A 397 -28.84 -16.37 -3.72
C SER A 397 -27.34 -16.10 -3.75
N LEU A 398 -26.99 -14.95 -3.18
CA LEU A 398 -25.62 -14.60 -2.86
C LEU A 398 -24.93 -15.74 -2.10
N GLY A 399 -23.75 -16.14 -2.59
CA GLY A 399 -22.96 -17.21 -2.01
C GLY A 399 -23.33 -18.63 -2.44
N ALA A 400 -24.10 -18.81 -3.53
CA ALA A 400 -24.34 -20.15 -4.08
C ALA A 400 -23.03 -20.83 -4.50
N VAL A 401 -22.93 -22.13 -4.18
CA VAL A 401 -21.73 -22.95 -4.43
C VAL A 401 -22.06 -24.04 -5.44
N PHE A 402 -21.15 -24.26 -6.36
CA PHE A 402 -21.27 -25.22 -7.44
C PHE A 402 -20.02 -26.10 -7.52
N GLN A 403 -20.17 -27.32 -7.99
CA GLN A 403 -19.07 -28.20 -8.36
C GLN A 403 -19.03 -28.33 -9.88
N ILE A 404 -17.84 -28.22 -10.48
CA ILE A 404 -17.67 -28.57 -11.90
C ILE A 404 -17.62 -30.08 -12.03
N VAL A 405 -18.58 -30.64 -12.77
CA VAL A 405 -18.67 -32.08 -13.00
C VAL A 405 -17.78 -32.51 -14.15
N LYS A 406 -17.86 -31.81 -15.29
CA LYS A 406 -17.07 -32.08 -16.50
C LYS A 406 -17.13 -30.93 -17.50
N PHE A 407 -16.19 -30.93 -18.44
CA PHE A 407 -16.20 -30.10 -19.64
C PHE A 407 -16.51 -30.94 -20.89
N GLU A 408 -17.26 -30.40 -21.82
CA GLU A 408 -17.49 -30.97 -23.15
C GLU A 408 -17.19 -29.92 -24.23
N TYR A 409 -16.35 -30.27 -25.20
CA TYR A 409 -16.02 -29.40 -26.31
C TYR A 409 -16.80 -29.80 -27.56
N ASP A 410 -17.58 -28.85 -28.06
CA ASP A 410 -18.32 -29.00 -29.31
C ASP A 410 -17.52 -28.38 -30.45
N ASN A 411 -16.75 -29.22 -31.15
CA ASN A 411 -15.91 -28.78 -32.27
C ASN A 411 -16.72 -28.24 -33.46
N THR A 412 -18.01 -28.52 -33.53
CA THR A 412 -18.87 -28.03 -34.63
C THR A 412 -19.35 -26.60 -34.41
N ASP A 413 -19.60 -26.24 -33.15
CA ASP A 413 -20.05 -24.91 -32.72
C ASP A 413 -18.93 -24.04 -32.13
N ASN A 414 -17.69 -24.56 -32.09
CA ASN A 414 -16.54 -23.98 -31.40
C ASN A 414 -16.89 -23.49 -29.98
N MET A 415 -17.61 -24.33 -29.23
CA MET A 415 -18.22 -23.96 -27.95
C MET A 415 -17.81 -24.94 -26.85
N CYS A 416 -17.58 -24.42 -25.65
CA CYS A 416 -17.36 -25.21 -24.45
C CYS A 416 -18.66 -25.34 -23.65
N LYS A 417 -19.08 -26.56 -23.34
CA LYS A 417 -20.18 -26.85 -22.41
C LYS A 417 -19.59 -27.23 -21.07
N VAL A 418 -20.02 -26.56 -20.01
CA VAL A 418 -19.56 -26.80 -18.64
C VAL A 418 -20.72 -27.35 -17.84
N HIS A 419 -20.61 -28.60 -17.39
CA HIS A 419 -21.62 -29.22 -16.56
C HIS A 419 -21.30 -28.97 -15.09
N MET A 420 -22.26 -28.40 -14.37
CA MET A 420 -22.11 -28.04 -12.96
C MET A 420 -23.28 -28.58 -12.14
N ALA A 421 -23.02 -28.81 -10.86
CA ALA A 421 -24.04 -29.14 -9.88
C ALA A 421 -23.97 -28.18 -8.70
N ALA A 422 -25.10 -27.61 -8.30
CA ALA A 422 -25.20 -26.90 -7.03
C ALA A 422 -24.91 -27.87 -5.87
N THR A 423 -24.16 -27.43 -4.86
CA THR A 423 -23.67 -28.30 -3.79
C THR A 423 -23.59 -27.58 -2.45
N ASP A 424 -23.73 -28.33 -1.36
CA ASP A 424 -23.55 -27.84 0.01
C ASP A 424 -22.18 -28.21 0.62
N GLU A 425 -21.27 -28.82 -0.14
CA GLU A 425 -20.01 -29.39 0.36
C GLU A 425 -19.06 -28.36 1.00
N GLY A 426 -19.16 -27.06 0.66
CA GLY A 426 -18.45 -25.97 1.34
C GLY A 426 -19.20 -25.36 2.54
N SER A 427 -20.51 -25.58 2.62
CA SER A 427 -21.39 -24.95 3.62
C SER A 427 -21.17 -25.46 5.04
N LYS A 428 -20.61 -26.66 5.23
CA LYS A 428 -20.31 -27.23 6.55
C LYS A 428 -19.09 -26.58 7.18
N ASP A 429 -18.08 -26.21 6.38
CA ASP A 429 -16.90 -25.51 6.87
C ASP A 429 -17.19 -24.02 7.10
N VAL A 430 -17.96 -23.37 6.21
CA VAL A 430 -18.56 -22.04 6.47
C VAL A 430 -19.40 -22.07 7.75
N ALA A 431 -20.30 -23.04 7.91
CA ALA A 431 -21.14 -23.17 9.10
C ALA A 431 -20.31 -23.46 10.38
N LYS A 432 -19.17 -24.15 10.31
CA LYS A 432 -18.28 -24.29 11.47
C LYS A 432 -17.63 -22.97 11.87
N LEU A 433 -17.33 -22.07 10.92
CA LEU A 433 -16.84 -20.73 11.24
C LEU A 433 -17.98 -19.81 11.74
N VAL A 434 -19.13 -19.83 11.08
CA VAL A 434 -20.29 -18.99 11.38
C VAL A 434 -21.06 -19.42 12.64
N ASN A 435 -21.10 -20.72 12.96
CA ASN A 435 -21.80 -21.24 14.15
C ASN A 435 -20.91 -21.32 15.40
N ARG A 436 -19.63 -20.93 15.30
CA ARG A 436 -18.76 -20.74 16.47
C ARG A 436 -19.00 -19.41 17.18
N THR A 437 -19.74 -18.51 16.56
CA THR A 437 -20.09 -17.20 17.11
C THR A 437 -21.58 -17.17 17.46
N SER A 438 -21.89 -16.66 18.65
CA SER A 438 -23.26 -16.27 19.03
C SER A 438 -23.84 -15.28 18.01
N ASP A 439 -25.16 -15.06 17.99
CA ASP A 439 -25.76 -14.03 17.11
C ASP A 439 -25.16 -12.62 17.36
N SER A 440 -24.74 -12.37 18.60
CA SER A 440 -23.91 -11.24 19.00
C SER A 440 -22.51 -11.24 18.37
N GLY A 441 -21.82 -12.39 18.40
CA GLY A 441 -20.52 -12.58 17.77
C GLY A 441 -20.53 -12.46 16.25
N LYS A 442 -21.66 -12.71 15.57
CA LYS A 442 -21.79 -12.54 14.11
C LYS A 442 -21.81 -11.08 13.68
N ARG A 443 -22.31 -10.16 14.52
CA ARG A 443 -22.24 -8.70 14.26
C ARG A 443 -20.82 -8.18 14.46
N MET A 444 -20.09 -8.71 15.44
CA MET A 444 -18.70 -8.33 15.68
C MET A 444 -17.76 -8.84 14.58
N LEU A 445 -18.03 -10.03 14.06
CA LEU A 445 -17.22 -10.73 13.07
C LEU A 445 -16.88 -9.86 11.85
N PHE A 446 -17.81 -9.05 11.36
CA PHE A 446 -17.54 -8.15 10.23
C PHE A 446 -16.47 -7.10 10.55
N GLY A 447 -16.56 -6.46 11.71
CA GLY A 447 -15.57 -5.47 12.12
C GLY A 447 -14.22 -6.09 12.48
N GLU A 448 -14.21 -7.29 13.06
CA GLU A 448 -13.01 -8.08 13.34
C GLU A 448 -12.30 -8.49 12.04
N LEU A 449 -13.06 -8.94 11.05
CA LEU A 449 -12.55 -9.25 9.72
C LEU A 449 -11.87 -8.04 9.07
N LEU A 450 -12.44 -6.85 9.20
CA LEU A 450 -11.82 -5.62 8.71
C LEU A 450 -10.49 -5.33 9.42
N LEU A 451 -10.36 -5.64 10.72
CA LEU A 451 -9.07 -5.52 11.43
C LEU A 451 -8.04 -6.49 10.88
N ASP A 452 -8.42 -7.74 10.69
CA ASP A 452 -7.52 -8.78 10.19
C ASP A 452 -7.02 -8.44 8.78
N MET A 453 -7.88 -7.84 7.94
CA MET A 453 -7.53 -7.35 6.60
C MET A 453 -6.70 -6.05 6.59
N GLY A 454 -6.38 -5.46 7.74
CA GLY A 454 -5.68 -4.17 7.82
C GLY A 454 -6.54 -2.95 7.44
N LYS A 455 -7.86 -3.14 7.26
CA LYS A 455 -8.85 -2.08 6.98
C LYS A 455 -9.29 -1.40 8.27
N TYR A 456 -8.33 -0.82 8.99
CA TYR A 456 -8.53 -0.31 10.35
C TYR A 456 -9.51 0.87 10.41
N THR A 457 -9.53 1.73 9.39
CA THR A 457 -10.43 2.90 9.34
C THR A 457 -11.87 2.48 9.09
N GLU A 458 -12.09 1.53 8.19
CA GLU A 458 -13.40 0.95 7.91
C GLU A 458 -13.92 0.17 9.12
N SER A 459 -13.06 -0.62 9.76
CA SER A 459 -13.38 -1.34 11.00
C SER A 459 -13.82 -0.38 12.11
N GLN A 460 -13.05 0.70 12.33
CA GLN A 460 -13.36 1.74 13.30
C GLN A 460 -14.75 2.35 13.02
N LYS A 461 -14.99 2.82 11.78
CA LYS A 461 -16.25 3.44 11.38
C LYS A 461 -17.43 2.48 11.56
N TYR A 462 -17.22 1.20 11.26
CA TYR A 462 -18.23 0.15 11.45
C TYR A 462 -18.61 0.01 12.93
N PHE A 463 -17.64 -0.17 13.82
CA PHE A 463 -17.91 -0.33 15.24
C PHE A 463 -18.45 0.94 15.90
N GLU A 464 -18.02 2.14 15.47
CA GLU A 464 -18.58 3.41 15.93
C GLU A 464 -20.06 3.53 15.54
N THR A 465 -20.40 3.17 14.29
CA THR A 465 -21.80 3.14 13.82
C THR A 465 -22.63 2.10 14.58
N MET A 466 -22.03 0.96 14.96
CA MET A 466 -22.69 -0.06 15.77
C MET A 466 -22.94 0.41 17.20
N ARG A 467 -22.00 1.18 17.77
CA ARG A 467 -22.12 1.79 19.11
C ARG A 467 -23.31 2.74 19.22
N GLU A 468 -23.57 3.53 18.19
CA GLU A 468 -24.73 4.45 18.14
C GLU A 468 -26.08 3.71 18.17
N GLN A 469 -26.10 2.40 17.92
CA GLN A 469 -27.30 1.60 17.76
C GLN A 469 -27.60 0.69 18.96
N MET A 470 -26.71 0.63 19.97
CA MET A 470 -26.86 -0.25 21.14
C MET A 470 -27.20 0.51 22.42
N ASN A 471 -27.91 -0.17 23.32
CA ASN A 471 -28.17 0.34 24.66
C ASN A 471 -26.92 0.18 25.55
N SER A 472 -26.72 1.06 26.53
CA SER A 472 -25.51 1.09 27.37
C SER A 472 -25.26 -0.16 28.22
N ASP A 473 -26.28 -1.00 28.39
CA ASP A 473 -26.29 -2.13 29.32
C ASP A 473 -26.11 -3.49 28.62
N ASP A 474 -25.97 -3.51 27.30
CA ASP A 474 -25.67 -4.74 26.55
C ASP A 474 -24.23 -5.20 26.84
N THR A 475 -24.04 -6.46 27.19
CA THR A 475 -22.71 -7.07 27.41
C THR A 475 -21.82 -6.95 26.17
N GLU A 476 -22.43 -6.90 24.99
CA GLU A 476 -21.83 -6.67 23.68
C GLU A 476 -21.13 -5.30 23.58
N VAL A 477 -21.57 -4.29 24.34
CA VAL A 477 -20.99 -2.95 24.32
C VAL A 477 -19.51 -2.98 24.70
N ALA A 478 -19.11 -3.89 25.60
CA ALA A 478 -17.70 -4.03 25.95
C ALA A 478 -16.84 -4.46 24.75
N ASP A 479 -17.33 -5.37 23.92
CA ASP A 479 -16.63 -5.82 22.72
C ASP A 479 -16.59 -4.74 21.63
N ILE A 480 -17.64 -3.91 21.56
CA ILE A 480 -17.70 -2.72 20.70
C ILE A 480 -16.68 -1.67 21.10
N TYR A 481 -16.30 -1.59 22.37
CA TYR A 481 -15.16 -0.75 22.76
C TYR A 481 -13.83 -1.48 22.52
N HIS A 482 -13.75 -2.78 22.81
CA HIS A 482 -12.51 -3.54 22.69
C HIS A 482 -11.96 -3.56 21.25
N ASN A 483 -12.80 -3.84 20.25
CA ASN A 483 -12.33 -4.02 18.88
C ASN A 483 -11.85 -2.71 18.19
N PRO A 484 -12.52 -1.55 18.33
CA PRO A 484 -11.95 -0.26 17.97
C PRO A 484 -10.66 0.04 18.71
N GLY A 485 -10.54 -0.36 19.97
CA GLY A 485 -9.30 -0.26 20.73
C GLY A 485 -8.13 -0.93 19.99
N ARG A 486 -8.35 -2.13 19.42
CA ARG A 486 -7.37 -2.83 18.58
C ARG A 486 -7.06 -2.03 17.32
N ALA A 487 -8.09 -1.52 16.63
CA ALA A 487 -7.94 -0.69 15.42
C ALA A 487 -7.06 0.55 15.68
N TYR A 488 -7.37 1.29 16.75
CA TYR A 488 -6.62 2.47 17.17
C TYR A 488 -5.18 2.09 17.56
N GLY A 489 -4.99 0.96 18.24
CA GLY A 489 -3.66 0.42 18.54
C GLY A 489 -2.83 0.17 17.29
N TYR A 490 -3.39 -0.50 16.27
CA TYR A 490 -2.70 -0.75 14.99
C TYR A 490 -2.38 0.54 14.22
N LYS A 491 -3.21 1.58 14.34
CA LYS A 491 -2.96 2.90 13.74
C LYS A 491 -1.98 3.76 14.56
N GLY A 492 -1.55 3.30 15.74
CA GLY A 492 -0.69 4.06 16.64
C GLY A 492 -1.41 5.16 17.45
N ASP A 493 -2.75 5.25 17.40
CA ASP A 493 -3.54 6.13 18.26
C ASP A 493 -3.74 5.48 19.65
N PHE A 494 -2.63 5.34 20.37
CA PHE A 494 -2.60 4.62 21.65
C PHE A 494 -3.49 5.27 22.71
N LYS A 495 -3.71 6.59 22.64
CA LYS A 495 -4.61 7.28 23.56
C LYS A 495 -6.04 6.77 23.40
N LYS A 496 -6.59 6.79 22.18
CA LYS A 496 -7.93 6.25 21.93
C LYS A 496 -7.97 4.75 22.14
N ALA A 497 -6.90 4.02 21.84
CA ALA A 497 -6.82 2.59 22.14
C ALA A 497 -7.01 2.33 23.65
N LEU A 498 -6.28 3.04 24.51
CA LEU A 498 -6.43 2.95 25.96
C LEU A 498 -7.82 3.38 26.44
N GLU A 499 -8.38 4.48 25.93
CA GLU A 499 -9.73 4.92 26.28
C GLU A 499 -10.77 3.81 26.01
N ASN A 500 -10.69 3.21 24.82
CA ASN A 500 -11.57 2.12 24.41
C ASN A 500 -11.35 0.85 25.25
N PHE A 501 -10.10 0.40 25.44
CA PHE A 501 -9.82 -0.79 26.24
C PHE A 501 -10.16 -0.62 27.72
N ASN A 502 -9.92 0.56 28.31
CA ASN A 502 -10.35 0.84 29.68
C ASN A 502 -11.87 0.83 29.80
N ARG A 503 -12.58 1.38 28.80
CA ARG A 503 -14.05 1.34 28.80
C ARG A 503 -14.58 -0.10 28.67
N ALA A 504 -13.97 -0.91 27.82
CA ALA A 504 -14.28 -2.33 27.70
C ALA A 504 -14.02 -3.08 29.02
N TYR A 505 -12.89 -2.81 29.66
CA TYR A 505 -12.54 -3.36 30.97
C TYR A 505 -13.57 -2.97 32.04
N ASP A 506 -13.92 -1.68 32.15
CA ASP A 506 -14.89 -1.18 33.11
C ASP A 506 -16.26 -1.85 32.94
N LEU A 507 -16.72 -2.02 31.71
CA LEU A 507 -17.99 -2.69 31.42
C LEU A 507 -17.94 -4.18 31.81
N ARG A 508 -16.89 -4.91 31.40
CA ARG A 508 -16.68 -6.33 31.77
C ARG A 508 -16.52 -6.53 33.27
N SER A 509 -16.02 -5.53 34.01
CA SER A 509 -15.87 -5.60 35.47
C SER A 509 -17.18 -5.46 36.24
N ARG A 510 -18.23 -4.91 35.62
CA ARG A 510 -19.54 -4.66 36.23
C ARG A 510 -20.53 -5.81 36.02
N THR A 511 -20.27 -6.66 35.05
CA THR A 511 -21.06 -7.87 34.80
C THR A 511 -20.65 -8.98 35.77
N PRO A 512 -21.60 -9.69 36.41
CA PRO A 512 -21.28 -10.86 37.23
C PRO A 512 -20.47 -11.86 36.41
N VAL A 513 -19.40 -12.41 37.00
CA VAL A 513 -18.46 -13.35 36.38
C VAL A 513 -19.23 -14.44 35.61
N THR A 514 -19.36 -14.26 34.30
CA THR A 514 -19.64 -15.34 33.37
C THR A 514 -18.36 -16.16 33.23
N SER A 515 -18.49 -17.42 32.85
CA SER A 515 -17.39 -18.37 32.67
C SER A 515 -16.47 -18.02 31.48
N ASP A 516 -16.28 -16.74 31.15
CA ASP A 516 -15.49 -16.28 30.01
C ASP A 516 -14.22 -15.52 30.44
N TYR A 517 -13.25 -15.51 29.53
CA TYR A 517 -11.93 -14.91 29.72
C TYR A 517 -11.84 -13.47 29.19
N SER A 518 -12.98 -12.82 28.94
CA SER A 518 -13.01 -11.48 28.34
C SER A 518 -12.34 -10.41 29.20
N LEU A 519 -12.43 -10.50 30.52
CA LEU A 519 -11.80 -9.54 31.42
C LEU A 519 -10.26 -9.68 31.42
N PRO A 520 -9.68 -10.89 31.55
CA PRO A 520 -8.26 -11.13 31.24
C PRO A 520 -7.83 -10.66 29.85
N ASP A 521 -8.65 -10.83 28.81
CA ASP A 521 -8.32 -10.38 27.45
C ASP A 521 -8.25 -8.85 27.32
N ALA A 522 -9.13 -8.13 28.02
CA ALA A 522 -9.05 -6.66 28.11
C ALA A 522 -7.74 -6.21 28.78
N LEU A 523 -7.34 -6.89 29.87
CA LEU A 523 -6.08 -6.61 30.55
C LEU A 523 -4.87 -6.92 29.66
N ASN A 524 -4.89 -8.03 28.93
CA ASN A 524 -3.86 -8.36 27.95
C ASN A 524 -3.76 -7.26 26.87
N SER A 525 -4.89 -6.80 26.35
CA SER A 525 -4.89 -5.76 25.31
C SER A 525 -4.38 -4.42 25.82
N LEU A 526 -4.77 -4.02 27.04
CA LEU A 526 -4.16 -2.86 27.72
C LEU A 526 -2.64 -3.04 27.90
N GLY A 527 -2.22 -4.23 28.31
CA GLY A 527 -0.81 -4.57 28.47
C GLY A 527 -0.01 -4.43 27.17
N VAL A 528 -0.58 -4.87 26.04
CA VAL A 528 0.03 -4.71 24.71
C VAL A 528 0.21 -3.24 24.37
N ILE A 529 -0.82 -2.40 24.53
CA ILE A 529 -0.70 -0.96 24.23
C ILE A 529 0.32 -0.27 25.13
N TYR A 530 0.35 -0.57 26.43
CA TYR A 530 1.40 -0.05 27.30
C TYR A 530 2.80 -0.53 26.88
N GLY A 531 2.92 -1.75 26.37
CA GLY A 531 4.17 -2.30 25.84
C GLY A 531 4.65 -1.55 24.59
N GLU A 532 3.74 -1.31 23.64
CA GLU A 532 4.00 -0.52 22.42
C GLU A 532 4.35 0.94 22.75
N GLN A 533 3.75 1.50 23.80
CA GLN A 533 4.11 2.80 24.33
C GLN A 533 5.43 2.79 25.12
N GLY A 534 6.11 1.66 25.35
CA GLY A 534 7.34 1.62 26.17
C GLY A 534 7.12 1.71 27.68
N GLU A 535 5.87 1.71 28.14
CA GLU A 535 5.47 1.75 29.54
C GLU A 535 5.52 0.34 30.16
N TYR A 536 6.70 -0.29 30.10
CA TYR A 536 6.89 -1.72 30.39
C TYR A 536 6.46 -2.14 31.80
N GLY A 537 6.57 -1.26 32.79
CA GLY A 537 6.09 -1.51 34.15
C GLY A 537 4.57 -1.65 34.21
N LYS A 538 3.83 -0.77 33.52
CA LYS A 538 2.36 -0.85 33.41
C LYS A 538 1.95 -2.09 32.61
N ALA A 539 2.63 -2.36 31.50
CA ALA A 539 2.37 -3.54 30.67
C ALA A 539 2.51 -4.84 31.48
N LYS A 540 3.64 -5.02 32.16
CA LYS A 540 3.92 -6.19 33.00
C LYS A 540 2.86 -6.36 34.10
N LYS A 541 2.44 -5.27 34.74
CA LYS A 541 1.38 -5.30 35.74
C LYS A 541 0.07 -5.86 35.15
N ARG A 542 -0.37 -5.36 33.99
CA ARG A 542 -1.61 -5.82 33.35
C ARG A 542 -1.56 -7.29 32.95
N PHE A 543 -0.42 -7.76 32.43
CA PHE A 543 -0.24 -9.18 32.11
C PHE A 543 -0.26 -10.09 33.35
N ASN A 544 0.34 -9.65 34.46
CA ASN A 544 0.30 -10.38 35.73
C ASN A 544 -1.11 -10.40 36.34
N ASP A 545 -1.83 -9.27 36.28
CA ASP A 545 -3.22 -9.18 36.73
C ASP A 545 -4.09 -10.18 35.93
N ALA A 546 -3.94 -10.20 34.59
CA ALA A 546 -4.64 -11.15 33.73
C ALA A 546 -4.30 -12.62 34.05
N LEU A 547 -3.02 -12.93 34.25
CA LEU A 547 -2.56 -14.28 34.61
C LEU A 547 -3.16 -14.73 35.95
N THR A 548 -3.10 -13.88 36.97
CA THR A 548 -3.63 -14.18 38.32
C THR A 548 -5.13 -14.43 38.26
N MET A 549 -5.87 -13.64 37.49
CA MET A 549 -7.31 -13.83 37.29
C MET A 549 -7.62 -15.17 36.63
N VAL A 550 -6.90 -15.54 35.58
CA VAL A 550 -7.08 -16.82 34.88
C VAL A 550 -6.76 -18.00 35.80
N GLU A 551 -5.70 -17.92 36.59
CA GLU A 551 -5.28 -18.96 37.54
C GLU A 551 -6.30 -19.18 38.65
N GLN A 552 -6.85 -18.10 39.21
CA GLN A 552 -7.85 -18.12 40.27
C GLN A 552 -9.25 -18.50 39.76
N HIS A 553 -9.51 -18.36 38.46
CA HIS A 553 -10.79 -18.73 37.87
C HIS A 553 -11.03 -20.24 37.96
N GLN A 554 -12.10 -20.62 38.65
CA GLN A 554 -12.57 -22.00 38.73
C GLN A 554 -13.51 -22.28 37.55
N THR A 555 -13.06 -23.09 36.60
CA THR A 555 -13.84 -23.47 35.42
C THR A 555 -13.69 -24.96 35.12
N SER A 556 -14.71 -25.55 34.51
CA SER A 556 -14.65 -26.89 33.91
C SER A 556 -13.90 -26.89 32.57
N ASP A 557 -13.71 -25.73 31.93
CA ASP A 557 -12.96 -25.60 30.68
C ASP A 557 -11.45 -25.46 30.94
N THR A 558 -10.83 -26.58 31.31
CA THR A 558 -9.38 -26.68 31.52
C THR A 558 -8.57 -26.30 30.28
N LYS A 559 -9.13 -26.54 29.07
CA LYS A 559 -8.43 -26.26 27.81
C LYS A 559 -8.27 -24.76 27.61
N SER A 560 -9.36 -24.01 27.70
CA SER A 560 -9.33 -22.56 27.55
C SER A 560 -8.48 -21.90 28.63
N LYS A 561 -8.53 -22.39 29.88
CA LYS A 561 -7.66 -21.93 30.97
C LYS A 561 -6.18 -22.00 30.60
N VAL A 562 -5.71 -23.16 30.14
CA VAL A 562 -4.30 -23.37 29.76
C VAL A 562 -3.89 -22.47 28.59
N LEU A 563 -4.78 -22.23 27.62
CA LEU A 563 -4.50 -21.34 26.49
C LEU A 563 -4.31 -19.89 26.94
N HIS A 564 -5.13 -19.38 27.86
CA HIS A 564 -5.00 -18.02 28.40
C HIS A 564 -3.75 -17.86 29.26
N ILE A 565 -3.41 -18.85 30.09
CA ILE A 565 -2.13 -18.87 30.85
C ILE A 565 -0.95 -18.79 29.87
N ALA A 566 -0.96 -19.61 28.82
CA ALA A 566 0.09 -19.61 27.81
C ALA A 566 0.18 -18.27 27.06
N GLN A 567 -0.95 -17.60 26.80
CA GLN A 567 -0.97 -16.26 26.21
C GLN A 567 -0.31 -15.23 27.14
N SER A 568 -0.67 -15.21 28.42
CA SER A 568 -0.06 -14.31 29.40
C SER A 568 1.45 -14.54 29.54
N HIS A 569 1.91 -15.81 29.58
CA HIS A 569 3.34 -16.12 29.54
C HIS A 569 4.00 -15.59 28.26
N SER A 570 3.37 -15.75 27.09
CA SER A 570 3.92 -15.21 25.83
C SER A 570 4.04 -13.69 25.86
N ASN A 571 3.04 -12.98 26.41
CA ASN A 571 3.04 -11.53 26.53
C ASN A 571 4.12 -11.04 27.51
N LEU A 572 4.28 -11.73 28.65
CA LEU A 572 5.37 -11.46 29.61
C LEU A 572 6.73 -11.67 28.96
N GLY A 573 6.90 -12.75 28.20
CA GLY A 573 8.11 -13.02 27.43
C GLY A 573 8.45 -11.88 26.47
N TRP A 574 7.45 -11.36 25.75
CA TRP A 574 7.61 -10.23 24.83
C TRP A 574 8.06 -8.94 25.55
N ILE A 575 7.47 -8.60 26.70
CA ILE A 575 7.92 -7.42 27.47
C ILE A 575 9.35 -7.59 27.99
N HIS A 576 9.70 -8.78 28.47
CA HIS A 576 11.07 -9.07 28.88
C HIS A 576 12.05 -8.96 27.70
N PHE A 577 11.64 -9.37 26.49
CA PHE A 577 12.42 -9.18 25.27
C PHE A 577 12.64 -7.70 24.95
N LEU A 578 11.59 -6.88 24.99
CA LEU A 578 11.68 -5.43 24.73
C LEU A 578 12.59 -4.70 25.73
N LYS A 579 12.67 -5.18 26.97
CA LYS A 579 13.58 -4.67 28.01
C LYS A 579 15.04 -5.12 27.85
N GLY A 580 15.34 -6.01 26.90
CA GLY A 580 16.66 -6.64 26.76
C GLY A 580 16.94 -7.76 27.77
N GLU A 581 15.95 -8.21 28.52
CA GLU A 581 16.05 -9.27 29.52
C GLU A 581 15.87 -10.65 28.87
N TYR A 582 16.71 -10.96 27.87
CA TYR A 582 16.53 -12.07 26.94
C TYR A 582 16.42 -13.45 27.61
N GLN A 583 17.16 -13.71 28.69
CA GLN A 583 17.07 -15.00 29.38
C GLN A 583 15.70 -15.20 30.07
N GLN A 584 15.12 -14.14 30.63
CA GLN A 584 13.78 -14.20 31.21
C GLN A 584 12.72 -14.35 30.11
N ALA A 585 12.89 -13.63 28.99
CA ALA A 585 12.03 -13.75 27.83
C ALA A 585 11.97 -15.20 27.30
N LEU A 586 13.13 -15.84 27.17
CA LEU A 586 13.25 -17.24 26.75
C LEU A 586 12.49 -18.18 27.69
N GLY A 587 12.64 -18.00 29.00
CA GLY A 587 11.95 -18.80 30.01
C GLY A 587 10.43 -18.72 29.88
N PHE A 588 9.88 -17.52 29.74
CA PHE A 588 8.43 -17.32 29.57
C PHE A 588 7.89 -17.88 28.24
N HIS A 589 8.60 -17.67 27.13
CA HIS A 589 8.18 -18.24 25.85
C HIS A 589 8.24 -19.77 25.85
N GLN A 590 9.21 -20.37 26.54
CA GLN A 590 9.29 -21.83 26.71
C GLN A 590 8.16 -22.38 27.59
N GLN A 591 7.78 -21.68 28.67
CA GLN A 591 6.62 -22.05 29.48
C GLN A 591 5.34 -22.04 28.64
N SER A 592 5.12 -20.97 27.86
CA SER A 592 3.99 -20.86 26.93
C SER A 592 3.97 -22.00 25.90
N LEU A 593 5.14 -22.30 25.29
CA LEU A 593 5.29 -23.38 24.32
C LEU A 593 4.94 -24.74 24.93
N ASN A 594 5.49 -25.06 26.11
CA ASN A 594 5.29 -26.33 26.79
C ASN A 594 3.80 -26.54 27.14
N SER A 595 3.13 -25.52 27.67
CA SER A 595 1.70 -25.56 27.99
C SER A 595 0.84 -25.83 26.75
N ARG A 596 1.11 -25.14 25.63
CA ARG A 596 0.37 -25.34 24.37
C ARG A 596 0.65 -26.70 23.74
N LYS A 597 1.92 -27.14 23.74
CA LYS A 597 2.36 -28.39 23.14
C LYS A 597 1.74 -29.61 23.84
N GLN A 598 1.74 -29.63 25.17
CA GLN A 598 1.11 -30.71 25.96
C GLN A 598 -0.39 -30.84 25.69
N LEU A 599 -1.08 -29.74 25.40
CA LEU A 599 -2.53 -29.71 25.24
C LEU A 599 -3.00 -29.99 23.81
N LEU A 600 -2.23 -29.56 22.81
CA LEU A 600 -2.69 -29.46 21.41
C LEU A 600 -1.92 -30.38 20.44
N GLY A 601 -0.81 -30.98 20.87
CA GLY A 601 0.09 -31.74 20.01
C GLY A 601 1.04 -30.86 19.18
N ASP A 602 1.96 -31.50 18.46
CA ASP A 602 3.18 -30.86 17.92
C ASP A 602 2.96 -29.95 16.69
N ASP A 603 1.85 -30.14 15.97
CA ASP A 603 1.59 -29.44 14.70
C ASP A 603 0.59 -28.28 14.82
N PHE A 604 0.23 -27.87 16.04
CA PHE A 604 -0.77 -26.83 16.23
C PHE A 604 -0.22 -25.42 15.91
N LEU A 605 -0.95 -24.66 15.09
CA LEU A 605 -0.51 -23.36 14.57
C LEU A 605 0.03 -22.36 15.62
N LEU A 606 -0.56 -22.27 16.82
CA LEU A 606 -0.08 -21.34 17.86
C LEU A 606 1.33 -21.67 18.35
N LEU A 607 1.83 -22.89 18.14
CA LEU A 607 3.22 -23.24 18.46
C LEU A 607 4.19 -22.51 17.53
N ALA A 608 3.80 -22.21 16.29
CA ALA A 608 4.67 -21.49 15.36
C ALA A 608 5.01 -20.08 15.86
N ASP A 609 4.08 -19.41 16.55
CA ASP A 609 4.33 -18.10 17.15
C ASP A 609 5.31 -18.22 18.32
N ASN A 610 5.16 -19.25 19.17
CA ASN A 610 6.11 -19.54 20.24
C ASN A 610 7.52 -19.81 19.71
N TYR A 611 7.64 -20.67 18.68
CA TYR A 611 8.92 -20.96 18.03
C TYR A 611 9.53 -19.70 17.39
N SER A 612 8.71 -18.85 16.76
CA SER A 612 9.17 -17.57 16.21
C SER A 612 9.69 -16.63 17.30
N SER A 613 8.98 -16.51 18.43
CA SER A 613 9.43 -15.67 19.54
C SER A 613 10.71 -16.20 20.18
N ILE A 614 10.82 -17.52 20.41
CA ILE A 614 12.05 -18.16 20.91
C ILE A 614 13.21 -17.91 19.94
N GLY A 615 12.98 -18.08 18.63
CA GLY A 615 13.94 -17.77 17.59
C GLY A 615 14.41 -16.32 17.64
N ALA A 616 13.49 -15.37 17.85
CA ALA A 616 13.82 -13.94 18.00
C ALA A 616 14.67 -13.65 19.24
N VAL A 617 14.38 -14.27 20.38
CA VAL A 617 15.22 -14.16 21.57
C VAL A 617 16.62 -14.73 21.32
N GLN A 618 16.71 -15.90 20.67
CA GLN A 618 17.99 -16.53 20.34
C GLN A 618 18.80 -15.73 19.32
N HIS A 619 18.13 -15.12 18.34
CA HIS A 619 18.73 -14.19 17.39
C HIS A 619 19.36 -12.99 18.11
N ALA A 620 18.61 -12.35 19.00
CA ALA A 620 19.13 -11.23 19.81
C ALA A 620 20.29 -11.63 20.76
N LEU A 621 20.39 -12.91 21.12
CA LEU A 621 21.51 -13.48 21.88
C LEU A 621 22.71 -13.89 21.00
N GLY A 622 22.66 -13.68 19.69
CA GLY A 622 23.70 -14.09 18.72
C GLY A 622 23.75 -15.61 18.45
N GLN A 623 22.72 -16.37 18.87
CA GLN A 623 22.65 -17.82 18.71
C GLN A 623 21.99 -18.17 17.38
N PHE A 624 22.62 -17.78 16.26
CA PHE A 624 22.03 -17.85 14.93
C PHE A 624 21.56 -19.25 14.51
N ASP A 625 22.33 -20.30 14.80
CA ASP A 625 21.96 -21.67 14.44
C ASP A 625 20.67 -22.13 15.14
N LYS A 626 20.54 -21.84 16.43
CA LYS A 626 19.34 -22.16 17.21
C LYS A 626 18.14 -21.32 16.77
N ALA A 627 18.37 -20.05 16.46
CA ALA A 627 17.34 -19.18 15.94
C ALA A 627 16.78 -19.73 14.61
N MET A 628 17.67 -20.13 13.69
CA MET A 628 17.31 -20.77 12.42
C MET A 628 16.55 -22.08 12.63
N GLU A 629 16.97 -22.94 13.56
CA GLU A 629 16.25 -24.16 13.90
C GLU A 629 14.80 -23.87 14.32
N ASN A 630 14.61 -22.93 15.25
CA ASN A 630 13.29 -22.56 15.75
C ASN A 630 12.43 -21.89 14.65
N TYR A 631 13.01 -20.99 13.85
CA TYR A 631 12.31 -20.40 12.71
C TYR A 631 11.89 -21.46 11.68
N ASN A 632 12.73 -22.45 11.38
CA ASN A 632 12.42 -23.54 10.46
C ASN A 632 11.32 -24.46 11.01
N ILE A 633 11.29 -24.72 12.31
CA ILE A 633 10.18 -25.48 12.94
C ILE A 633 8.88 -24.68 12.79
N GLY A 634 8.89 -23.39 13.15
CA GLY A 634 7.73 -22.51 12.97
C GLY A 634 7.28 -22.43 11.51
N PHE A 635 8.24 -22.44 10.57
CA PHE A 635 8.00 -22.44 9.13
C PHE A 635 7.27 -23.69 8.68
N LYS A 636 7.77 -24.86 9.08
CA LYS A 636 7.17 -26.15 8.74
C LYS A 636 5.75 -26.26 9.29
N ILE A 637 5.52 -25.84 10.54
CA ILE A 637 4.17 -25.80 11.13
C ILE A 637 3.27 -24.87 10.33
N ARG A 638 3.74 -23.67 9.97
CA ARG A 638 2.98 -22.72 9.15
C ARG A 638 2.69 -23.27 7.76
N GLN A 639 3.65 -23.89 7.07
CA GLN A 639 3.44 -24.50 5.75
C GLN A 639 2.44 -25.67 5.78
N LEU A 640 2.46 -26.49 6.85
CA LEU A 640 1.51 -27.59 7.00
C LEU A 640 0.07 -27.10 7.26
N ASN A 641 -0.07 -25.95 7.92
CA ASN A 641 -1.37 -25.44 8.38
C ASN A 641 -1.89 -24.24 7.59
N LEU A 642 -1.09 -23.61 6.72
CA LEU A 642 -1.39 -22.37 6.02
C LEU A 642 -0.95 -22.46 4.55
N PRO A 643 -1.72 -21.86 3.61
CA PRO A 643 -1.31 -21.61 2.24
C PRO A 643 0.03 -20.90 2.13
N SER A 644 0.76 -21.16 1.06
CA SER A 644 2.11 -20.65 0.81
C SER A 644 2.21 -19.12 0.74
N ASP A 645 1.12 -18.42 0.47
CA ASP A 645 1.04 -16.96 0.37
C ASP A 645 0.44 -16.29 1.63
N HIS A 646 0.42 -16.99 2.77
CA HIS A 646 -0.05 -16.42 4.03
C HIS A 646 0.93 -15.39 4.63
N PRO A 647 0.50 -14.19 5.09
CA PRO A 647 1.38 -13.16 5.65
C PRO A 647 2.30 -13.62 6.79
N SER A 648 1.85 -14.53 7.65
CA SER A 648 2.69 -15.13 8.71
C SER A 648 3.87 -15.97 8.20
N ILE A 649 3.82 -16.49 6.97
CA ILE A 649 4.96 -17.14 6.30
C ILE A 649 5.97 -16.08 5.90
N ALA A 650 5.51 -14.94 5.37
CA ALA A 650 6.39 -13.79 5.08
C ALA A 650 7.11 -13.28 6.32
N SER A 651 6.47 -13.29 7.49
CA SER A 651 7.13 -12.93 8.75
C SER A 651 8.28 -13.86 9.12
N ILE A 652 8.21 -15.16 8.76
CA ILE A 652 9.35 -16.07 8.94
C ILE A 652 10.44 -15.80 7.91
N TYR A 653 10.08 -15.66 6.63
CA TYR A 653 11.05 -15.28 5.60
C TYR A 653 11.80 -14.01 6.00
N GLN A 654 11.10 -13.01 6.53
CA GLN A 654 11.75 -11.81 7.04
C GLN A 654 12.66 -12.08 8.26
N ALA A 655 12.23 -12.93 9.20
CA ALA A 655 13.06 -13.29 10.35
C ALA A 655 14.32 -14.08 9.96
N ILE A 656 14.18 -15.05 9.05
CA ILE A 656 15.31 -15.79 8.46
C ILE A 656 16.22 -14.82 7.69
N GLY A 657 15.65 -13.95 6.87
CA GLY A 657 16.40 -12.92 6.13
C GLY A 657 17.21 -12.02 7.06
N ALA A 658 16.68 -11.67 8.23
CA ALA A 658 17.40 -10.90 9.25
C ALA A 658 18.60 -11.67 9.80
N VAL A 659 18.44 -12.96 10.11
CA VAL A 659 19.57 -13.80 10.55
C VAL A 659 20.64 -13.89 9.46
N HIS A 660 20.27 -14.07 8.20
CA HIS A 660 21.20 -14.09 7.07
C HIS A 660 21.92 -12.74 6.89
N HIS A 661 21.19 -11.63 7.03
CA HIS A 661 21.73 -10.27 6.96
C HIS A 661 22.79 -10.04 8.04
N GLU A 662 22.47 -10.32 9.31
CA GLU A 662 23.44 -10.18 10.42
C GLU A 662 24.62 -11.16 10.32
N SER A 663 24.41 -12.31 9.68
CA SER A 663 25.48 -13.28 9.37
C SER A 663 26.33 -12.91 8.15
N GLY A 664 26.08 -11.78 7.49
CA GLY A 664 26.80 -11.32 6.30
C GLY A 664 26.45 -12.07 4.99
N ARG A 665 25.43 -12.93 5.00
CA ARG A 665 24.93 -13.65 3.81
C ARG A 665 23.86 -12.81 3.11
N TYR A 666 24.30 -11.75 2.44
CA TYR A 666 23.41 -10.73 1.88
C TYR A 666 22.49 -11.24 0.76
N ASP A 667 22.97 -12.13 -0.12
CA ASP A 667 22.15 -12.67 -1.21
C ASP A 667 20.98 -13.51 -0.68
N ASP A 668 21.25 -14.42 0.26
CA ASP A 668 20.20 -15.19 0.94
C ASP A 668 19.21 -14.27 1.66
N ALA A 669 19.68 -13.20 2.30
CA ALA A 669 18.83 -12.24 2.97
C ALA A 669 17.90 -11.54 1.98
N LEU A 670 18.42 -11.09 0.83
CA LEU A 670 17.63 -10.47 -0.24
C LEU A 670 16.61 -11.43 -0.84
N GLU A 671 16.97 -12.70 -1.06
CA GLU A 671 16.03 -13.73 -1.56
C GLU A 671 14.87 -13.95 -0.59
N ASN A 672 15.18 -14.14 0.70
CA ASN A 672 14.17 -14.29 1.75
C ASN A 672 13.29 -13.04 1.88
N TYR A 673 13.87 -11.84 1.86
CA TYR A 673 13.10 -10.61 1.88
C TYR A 673 12.24 -10.41 0.63
N LYS A 674 12.69 -10.83 -0.56
CA LYS A 674 11.86 -10.82 -1.77
C LYS A 674 10.67 -11.76 -1.65
N HIS A 675 10.86 -12.98 -1.14
CA HIS A 675 9.72 -13.86 -0.86
C HIS A 675 8.75 -13.25 0.16
N ALA A 676 9.26 -12.62 1.22
CA ALA A 676 8.40 -11.92 2.18
C ALA A 676 7.65 -10.75 1.53
N LEU A 677 8.30 -10.02 0.62
CA LEU A 677 7.73 -8.89 -0.11
C LEU A 677 6.61 -9.35 -1.03
N ASP A 678 6.86 -10.36 -1.86
CA ASP A 678 5.89 -10.90 -2.82
C ASP A 678 4.64 -11.42 -2.09
N ILE A 679 4.85 -12.18 -1.02
CA ILE A 679 3.75 -12.71 -0.20
C ILE A 679 2.94 -11.56 0.42
N ARG A 680 3.58 -10.56 1.04
CA ARG A 680 2.86 -9.45 1.68
C ARG A 680 2.17 -8.54 0.68
N ALA A 681 2.81 -8.22 -0.43
CA ALA A 681 2.23 -7.37 -1.47
C ALA A 681 1.00 -8.04 -2.11
N LYS A 682 1.05 -9.36 -2.33
CA LYS A 682 -0.08 -10.14 -2.84
C LYS A 682 -1.20 -10.27 -1.81
N ALA A 683 -0.88 -10.63 -0.57
CA ALA A 683 -1.89 -10.93 0.45
C ALA A 683 -2.55 -9.68 1.06
N LEU A 684 -1.80 -8.59 1.25
CA LEU A 684 -2.26 -7.40 1.98
C LEU A 684 -2.38 -6.16 1.10
N GLY A 685 -1.97 -6.27 -0.17
CA GLY A 685 -1.88 -5.16 -1.10
C GLY A 685 -0.53 -4.43 -1.05
N PRO A 686 -0.14 -3.78 -2.15
CA PRO A 686 1.21 -3.21 -2.33
C PRO A 686 1.51 -2.01 -1.42
N ASN A 687 0.48 -1.38 -0.86
CA ASN A 687 0.59 -0.21 -0.01
C ASN A 687 0.42 -0.56 1.48
N HIS A 688 0.39 -1.82 1.88
CA HIS A 688 0.23 -2.16 3.30
C HIS A 688 1.51 -1.83 4.11
N SER A 689 1.37 -1.38 5.37
CA SER A 689 2.52 -1.01 6.21
C SER A 689 3.56 -2.12 6.40
N SER A 690 3.12 -3.38 6.45
CA SER A 690 4.00 -4.55 6.52
C SER A 690 4.89 -4.73 5.27
N VAL A 691 4.48 -4.21 4.12
CA VAL A 691 5.28 -4.16 2.88
C VAL A 691 6.40 -3.13 3.04
N ALA A 692 6.12 -1.96 3.63
CA ALA A 692 7.12 -0.94 3.94
C ALA A 692 8.25 -1.48 4.83
N THR A 693 7.91 -2.31 5.82
CA THR A 693 8.91 -2.93 6.69
C THR A 693 9.87 -3.84 5.92
N VAL A 694 9.40 -4.58 4.91
CA VAL A 694 10.27 -5.42 4.07
C VAL A 694 11.17 -4.56 3.20
N TYR A 695 10.65 -3.50 2.58
CA TYR A 695 11.47 -2.55 1.83
C TYR A 695 12.58 -1.93 2.69
N LYS A 696 12.27 -1.58 3.95
CA LYS A 696 13.29 -1.11 4.91
C LYS A 696 14.36 -2.18 5.18
N SER A 697 13.97 -3.44 5.37
CA SER A 697 14.92 -4.55 5.55
C SER A 697 15.83 -4.73 4.33
N ILE A 698 15.27 -4.72 3.11
CA ILE A 698 16.04 -4.79 1.86
C ILE A 698 17.00 -3.60 1.73
N GLY A 699 16.52 -2.38 2.04
CA GLY A 699 17.37 -1.18 2.04
C GLY A 699 18.54 -1.28 3.01
N GLY A 700 18.35 -1.92 4.17
CA GLY A 700 19.42 -2.21 5.13
C GLY A 700 20.51 -3.12 4.56
N VAL A 701 20.13 -4.17 3.82
CA VAL A 701 21.11 -5.06 3.17
C VAL A 701 21.93 -4.29 2.13
N TYR A 702 21.27 -3.52 1.26
CA TYR A 702 21.98 -2.70 0.26
C TYR A 702 22.88 -1.64 0.89
N LEU A 703 22.47 -1.06 2.03
CA LEU A 703 23.30 -0.11 2.76
C LEU A 703 24.62 -0.74 3.23
N ASP A 704 24.55 -1.95 3.79
CA ASP A 704 25.72 -2.67 4.30
C ASP A 704 26.60 -3.25 3.17
N GLN A 705 26.03 -3.49 1.99
CA GLN A 705 26.77 -3.81 0.76
C GLN A 705 27.44 -2.58 0.11
N GLY A 706 27.08 -1.35 0.52
CA GLY A 706 27.55 -0.12 -0.10
C GLY A 706 26.80 0.29 -1.38
N GLU A 707 25.69 -0.39 -1.70
CA GLU A 707 24.83 -0.08 -2.84
C GLU A 707 23.83 1.04 -2.52
N TYR A 708 24.37 2.24 -2.27
CA TYR A 708 23.61 3.35 -1.72
C TYR A 708 22.42 3.81 -2.56
N GLY A 709 22.50 3.72 -3.90
CA GLY A 709 21.39 4.08 -4.79
C GLY A 709 20.19 3.12 -4.68
N GLN A 710 20.46 1.82 -4.50
CA GLN A 710 19.40 0.83 -4.26
C GLN A 710 18.79 1.03 -2.87
N ALA A 711 19.64 1.23 -1.84
CA ALA A 711 19.18 1.51 -0.49
C ALA A 711 18.25 2.73 -0.43
N LEU A 712 18.60 3.83 -1.12
CA LEU A 712 17.76 5.02 -1.22
C LEU A 712 16.39 4.69 -1.80
N LYS A 713 16.36 3.99 -2.93
CA LYS A 713 15.12 3.60 -3.62
C LYS A 713 14.19 2.80 -2.70
N GLN A 714 14.73 1.83 -1.96
CA GLN A 714 13.92 1.02 -1.04
C GLN A 714 13.43 1.82 0.17
N TYR A 715 14.29 2.63 0.80
CA TYR A 715 13.88 3.46 1.93
C TYR A 715 12.84 4.52 1.56
N MET A 716 12.95 5.13 0.37
CA MET A 716 11.94 6.07 -0.13
C MET A 716 10.60 5.36 -0.36
N ARG A 717 10.61 4.15 -0.93
CA ARG A 717 9.38 3.37 -1.12
C ARG A 717 8.72 3.00 0.21
N ALA A 718 9.52 2.61 1.21
CA ALA A 718 9.02 2.36 2.56
C ALA A 718 8.39 3.62 3.18
N LEU A 719 9.03 4.78 3.02
CA LEU A 719 8.52 6.05 3.53
C LEU A 719 7.19 6.43 2.88
N GLU A 720 7.09 6.33 1.54
CA GLU A 720 5.87 6.62 0.79
C GLU A 720 4.68 5.78 1.29
N ILE A 721 4.89 4.48 1.46
CA ILE A 721 3.87 3.56 1.96
C ILE A 721 3.46 3.92 3.41
N CYS A 722 4.44 4.17 4.29
CA CYS A 722 4.16 4.55 5.69
C CYS A 722 3.37 5.85 5.79
N VAL A 723 3.73 6.88 5.01
CA VAL A 723 3.00 8.15 4.98
C VAL A 723 1.56 7.95 4.48
N LEU A 724 1.39 7.18 3.41
CA LEU A 724 0.07 6.91 2.82
C LEU A 724 -0.86 6.13 3.78
N THR A 725 -0.34 5.18 4.55
CA THR A 725 -1.16 4.27 5.36
C THR A 725 -1.26 4.59 6.84
N LEU A 726 -0.18 5.11 7.44
CA LEU A 726 -0.09 5.30 8.89
C LEU A 726 -0.04 6.78 9.29
N SER A 727 0.04 7.70 8.31
CA SER A 727 0.27 9.14 8.46
C SER A 727 1.73 9.56 8.70
N GLU A 728 2.02 10.85 8.46
CA GLU A 728 3.36 11.43 8.62
C GLU A 728 3.88 11.39 10.06
N SER A 729 2.99 11.37 11.05
CA SER A 729 3.34 11.43 12.46
C SER A 729 3.56 10.06 13.10
N HIS A 730 3.41 8.96 12.36
CA HIS A 730 3.54 7.62 12.94
C HIS A 730 5.01 7.26 13.28
N PRO A 731 5.30 6.58 14.40
CA PRO A 731 6.66 6.13 14.75
C PRO A 731 7.38 5.36 13.64
N SER A 732 6.67 4.51 12.88
CA SER A 732 7.23 3.78 11.72
C SER A 732 7.66 4.71 10.57
N THR A 733 7.03 5.86 10.42
CA THR A 733 7.47 6.93 9.49
C THR A 733 8.77 7.55 10.01
N GLY A 734 8.86 7.78 11.33
CA GLY A 734 10.09 8.21 12.00
C GLY A 734 11.26 7.23 11.79
N ASP A 735 11.00 5.92 11.88
CA ASP A 735 12.00 4.89 11.58
C ASP A 735 12.53 4.97 10.14
N CYS A 736 11.67 5.28 9.16
CA CYS A 736 12.08 5.44 7.77
C CYS A 736 13.02 6.65 7.61
N TYR A 737 12.70 7.77 8.26
CA TYR A 737 13.60 8.93 8.30
C TYR A 737 14.92 8.60 9.00
N HIS A 738 14.92 7.80 10.07
CA HIS A 738 16.15 7.36 10.70
C HIS A 738 17.02 6.52 9.74
N SER A 739 16.43 5.58 8.99
CA SER A 739 17.14 4.81 7.96
C SER A 739 17.71 5.68 6.84
N LEU A 740 17.00 6.73 6.41
CA LEU A 740 17.52 7.71 5.46
C LEU A 740 18.68 8.52 6.05
N GLY A 741 18.64 8.84 7.34
CA GLY A 741 19.75 9.46 8.05
C GLY A 741 21.01 8.59 8.04
N MET A 742 20.86 7.29 8.33
CA MET A 742 21.96 6.32 8.26
C MET A 742 22.56 6.20 6.86
N LEU A 743 21.71 6.23 5.83
CA LEU A 743 22.16 6.23 4.44
C LEU A 743 23.00 7.47 4.11
N CYS A 744 22.53 8.66 4.50
CA CYS A 744 23.26 9.90 4.29
C CYS A 744 24.59 9.91 5.05
N GLU A 745 24.61 9.37 6.28
CA GLU A 745 25.83 9.20 7.07
C GLU A 745 26.85 8.30 6.35
N ARG A 746 26.43 7.13 5.85
CA ARG A 746 27.32 6.21 5.10
C ARG A 746 27.84 6.83 3.80
N GLN A 747 27.10 7.77 3.20
CA GLN A 747 27.54 8.55 2.04
C GLN A 747 28.39 9.79 2.40
N ASN A 748 28.63 10.07 3.68
CA ASN A 748 29.27 11.29 4.20
C ASN A 748 28.47 12.59 3.94
N HIS A 749 27.17 12.50 3.70
CA HIS A 749 26.25 13.64 3.58
C HIS A 749 25.71 14.04 4.96
N PHE A 750 26.60 14.51 5.83
CA PHE A 750 26.28 14.73 7.24
C PHE A 750 25.15 15.76 7.47
N GLU A 751 25.09 16.86 6.70
CA GLU A 751 24.01 17.86 6.86
C GLU A 751 22.62 17.27 6.57
N GLU A 752 22.50 16.40 5.58
CA GLU A 752 21.24 15.71 5.25
C GLU A 752 20.93 14.63 6.29
N ALA A 753 21.95 13.92 6.77
CA ALA A 753 21.82 12.94 7.85
C ALA A 753 21.21 13.58 9.12
N VAL A 754 21.72 14.75 9.53
CA VAL A 754 21.19 15.49 10.69
C VAL A 754 19.73 15.86 10.48
N LYS A 755 19.34 16.38 9.31
CA LYS A 755 17.94 16.74 9.02
C LYS A 755 17.01 15.52 9.18
N HIS A 756 17.42 14.38 8.64
CA HIS A 756 16.65 13.14 8.73
C HIS A 756 16.59 12.59 10.17
N TYR A 757 17.69 12.63 10.92
CA TYR A 757 17.71 12.22 12.32
C TYR A 757 16.88 13.13 13.23
N VAL A 758 16.91 14.45 13.01
CA VAL A 758 16.07 15.42 13.73
C VAL A 758 14.60 15.15 13.47
N LYS A 759 14.21 14.97 12.20
CA LYS A 759 12.82 14.66 11.85
C LYS A 759 12.35 13.32 12.43
N ALA A 760 13.20 12.30 12.38
CA ALA A 760 12.93 11.02 13.03
C ALA A 760 12.71 11.19 14.54
N ARG A 761 13.56 11.99 15.21
CA ARG A 761 13.45 12.28 16.64
C ARG A 761 12.17 13.01 16.97
N GLU A 762 11.82 14.05 16.22
CA GLU A 762 10.58 14.82 16.42
C GLU A 762 9.35 13.91 16.37
N ILE A 763 9.26 13.07 15.34
CA ILE A 763 8.17 12.11 15.18
C ILE A 763 8.15 11.10 16.34
N ILE A 764 9.28 10.48 16.66
CA ILE A 764 9.32 9.41 17.66
C ILE A 764 9.11 9.95 19.09
N THR A 765 9.66 11.13 19.42
CA THR A 765 9.53 11.74 20.74
C THR A 765 8.16 12.36 21.00
N ALA A 766 7.40 12.70 19.94
CA ALA A 766 6.01 13.12 20.07
C ALA A 766 5.08 11.95 20.47
N PHE A 767 5.49 10.69 20.23
CA PHE A 767 4.63 9.52 20.39
C PHE A 767 5.10 8.54 21.48
N LEU A 768 6.39 8.46 21.77
CA LEU A 768 6.96 7.51 22.74
C LEU A 768 7.53 8.25 23.97
N PRO A 769 7.45 7.66 25.18
CA PRO A 769 8.05 8.20 26.39
C PRO A 769 9.57 8.07 26.35
N SER A 770 10.27 8.94 27.07
CA SER A 770 11.73 9.10 27.06
C SER A 770 12.55 7.83 27.32
N GLU A 771 11.93 6.81 27.92
CA GLU A 771 12.53 5.53 28.30
C GLU A 771 12.43 4.47 27.18
N HIS A 772 11.67 4.73 26.10
CA HIS A 772 11.49 3.79 25.00
C HIS A 772 12.82 3.53 24.25
N PRO A 773 13.21 2.27 23.96
CA PRO A 773 14.46 1.91 23.28
C PRO A 773 14.67 2.64 21.94
N SER A 774 13.62 2.81 21.14
CA SER A 774 13.68 3.59 19.88
C SER A 774 14.09 5.05 20.10
N ILE A 775 13.71 5.67 21.22
CA ILE A 775 14.20 7.02 21.55
C ILE A 775 15.68 6.98 21.88
N ALA A 776 16.16 6.01 22.66
CA ALA A 776 17.59 5.89 22.95
C ALA A 776 18.41 5.73 21.66
N LYS A 777 17.93 4.92 20.70
CA LYS A 777 18.58 4.73 19.40
C LYS A 777 18.63 6.02 18.58
N VAL A 778 17.49 6.70 18.42
CA VAL A 778 17.43 7.94 17.63
C VAL A 778 18.10 9.11 18.34
N ARG A 779 18.07 9.15 19.67
CA ARG A 779 18.79 10.11 20.51
C ARG A 779 20.29 9.90 20.40
N ALA A 780 20.80 8.68 20.50
CA ALA A 780 22.22 8.40 20.33
C ALA A 780 22.74 8.87 18.96
N HIS A 781 21.95 8.72 17.89
CA HIS A 781 22.34 9.21 16.56
C HIS A 781 22.11 10.72 16.40
N ALA A 782 21.04 11.31 16.97
CA ALA A 782 20.75 12.74 16.84
C ALA A 782 21.53 13.64 17.81
N GLU A 783 21.93 13.14 18.98
CA GLU A 783 22.81 13.81 19.95
C GLU A 783 24.28 13.46 19.69
N GLY A 784 24.55 12.21 19.27
CA GLY A 784 25.84 11.83 18.69
C GLY A 784 26.13 12.71 17.49
N TRP A 785 25.30 12.68 16.45
CA TRP A 785 25.43 13.51 15.25
C TRP A 785 24.61 14.81 15.28
N GLY A 786 24.50 15.48 16.42
CA GLY A 786 23.91 16.83 16.44
C GLY A 786 24.70 17.78 15.54
N GLU A 787 24.21 19.02 15.30
CA GLU A 787 24.97 20.07 14.58
C GLU A 787 26.39 20.31 15.14
N GLU A 788 26.69 19.74 16.31
CA GLU A 788 27.90 19.88 17.08
C GLU A 788 28.80 18.62 17.11
N HIS A 789 28.54 17.51 16.40
CA HIS A 789 29.40 16.32 16.48
C HIS A 789 30.87 16.57 16.02
N PRO A 790 31.90 16.04 16.72
CA PRO A 790 33.31 16.24 16.36
C PRO A 790 33.68 15.83 14.94
N ASP A 791 33.07 14.78 14.37
CA ASP A 791 33.40 14.34 13.00
C ASP A 791 32.84 15.28 11.92
N ILE A 792 31.84 16.11 12.25
CA ILE A 792 31.29 17.15 11.34
C ILE A 792 32.28 18.32 11.19
N ILE A 793 33.23 18.51 12.12
CA ILE A 793 34.26 19.56 12.05
C ILE A 793 35.09 19.46 10.75
N LEU A 794 35.43 18.24 10.34
CA LEU A 794 36.13 17.96 9.09
C LEU A 794 35.31 18.40 7.86
N THR A 795 34.01 18.13 7.90
CA THR A 795 33.05 18.44 6.84
C THR A 795 32.84 19.94 6.71
N TYR A 796 32.58 20.66 7.81
CA TYR A 796 32.48 22.12 7.78
C TYR A 796 33.79 22.79 7.32
N ASN A 797 34.95 22.27 7.74
CA ASN A 797 36.22 22.76 7.22
C ASN A 797 36.37 22.50 5.71
N ALA A 798 35.92 21.36 5.19
CA ALA A 798 35.95 21.05 3.77
C ALA A 798 34.99 21.94 2.96
N PHE A 799 33.78 22.20 3.46
CA PHE A 799 32.86 23.15 2.85
C PHE A 799 33.41 24.57 2.86
N GLY A 800 34.04 25.00 3.95
CA GLY A 800 34.75 26.28 3.99
C GLY A 800 35.78 26.42 2.86
N VAL A 801 36.59 25.39 2.62
CA VAL A 801 37.56 25.36 1.51
C VAL A 801 36.85 25.35 0.15
N LEU A 802 35.78 24.59 -0.01
CA LEU A 802 35.03 24.51 -1.27
C LEU A 802 34.40 25.86 -1.64
N TYR A 803 33.77 26.54 -0.69
CA TYR A 803 33.19 27.86 -0.92
C TYR A 803 34.27 28.93 -1.11
N ARG A 804 35.43 28.82 -0.45
CA ARG A 804 36.62 29.65 -0.74
C ARG A 804 37.04 29.51 -2.21
N LEU A 805 37.16 28.28 -2.71
CA LEU A 805 37.52 28.01 -4.11
C LEU A 805 36.47 28.54 -5.10
N LYS A 806 35.20 28.56 -4.71
CA LYS A 806 34.11 29.19 -5.48
C LYS A 806 34.07 30.73 -5.36
N LYS A 807 34.96 31.34 -4.58
CA LYS A 807 34.99 32.78 -4.25
C LYS A 807 33.73 33.29 -3.53
N ASP A 808 32.95 32.40 -2.91
CA ASP A 808 31.85 32.76 -2.01
C ASP A 808 32.40 32.87 -0.58
N TYR A 809 33.11 33.97 -0.34
CA TYR A 809 33.80 34.22 0.93
C TYR A 809 32.87 34.33 2.15
N PRO A 810 31.65 34.92 2.06
CA PRO A 810 30.71 34.94 3.17
C PRO A 810 30.33 33.54 3.66
N LYS A 811 29.97 32.62 2.74
CA LYS A 811 29.67 31.22 3.13
C LYS A 811 30.91 30.49 3.62
N ALA A 812 32.05 30.67 2.97
CA ALA A 812 33.31 30.06 3.42
C ALA A 812 33.63 30.44 4.87
N LYS A 813 33.46 31.72 5.20
CA LYS A 813 33.66 32.26 6.55
C LYS A 813 32.70 31.64 7.56
N GLU A 814 31.42 31.54 7.23
CA GLU A 814 30.41 30.91 8.09
C GLU A 814 30.80 29.47 8.44
N TYR A 815 31.14 28.66 7.43
CA TYR A 815 31.53 27.26 7.63
C TYR A 815 32.83 27.11 8.43
N PHE A 816 33.84 27.93 8.17
CA PHE A 816 35.07 27.91 8.98
C PHE A 816 34.81 28.34 10.43
N GLN A 817 33.93 29.33 10.67
CA GLN A 817 33.58 29.77 12.01
C GLN A 817 32.82 28.68 12.79
N ARG A 818 31.88 27.98 12.14
CA ARG A 818 31.20 26.82 12.74
C ARG A 818 32.19 25.70 13.08
N ALA A 819 33.13 25.41 12.18
CA ALA A 819 34.17 24.42 12.45
C ALA A 819 35.07 24.82 13.63
N ASP A 820 35.48 26.10 13.74
CA ASP A 820 36.32 26.59 14.84
C ASP A 820 35.58 26.61 16.18
N SER A 821 34.31 27.04 16.22
CA SER A 821 33.50 27.05 17.44
C SER A 821 33.30 25.64 17.99
N MET A 822 33.07 24.66 17.11
CA MET A 822 32.98 23.25 17.49
C MET A 822 34.33 22.72 17.97
N CYS A 823 35.43 23.03 17.28
CA CYS A 823 36.77 22.65 17.72
C CYS A 823 37.07 23.17 19.15
N GLN A 824 36.65 24.40 19.48
CA GLN A 824 36.82 24.97 20.82
C GLN A 824 36.01 24.25 21.89
N LYS A 825 34.83 23.73 21.54
CA LYS A 825 33.94 23.04 22.47
C LYS A 825 34.42 21.63 22.81
N TYR A 826 34.93 20.88 21.84
CA TYR A 826 35.23 19.44 22.01
C TYR A 826 36.68 19.12 22.34
N PHE A 827 37.63 20.00 22.02
CA PHE A 827 39.04 19.76 22.30
C PHE A 827 39.53 20.64 23.46
N LEU A 828 39.85 20.01 24.61
CA LEU A 828 40.33 20.66 25.84
C LEU A 828 41.77 21.23 25.73
N ARG A 829 42.50 20.93 24.66
CA ARG A 829 43.87 21.40 24.37
C ARG A 829 44.00 21.82 22.90
N ASP A 830 45.06 22.53 22.57
CA ASP A 830 45.40 22.89 21.19
C ASP A 830 45.44 21.64 20.30
N HIS A 831 44.38 21.43 19.51
CA HIS A 831 44.22 20.25 18.66
C HIS A 831 44.68 20.56 17.22
N PRO A 832 45.39 19.65 16.53
CA PRO A 832 45.86 19.87 15.16
C PRO A 832 44.76 20.28 14.17
N MET A 833 43.52 19.82 14.38
CA MET A 833 42.36 20.20 13.56
C MET A 833 42.08 21.71 13.60
N LYS A 834 42.16 22.33 14.77
CA LYS A 834 41.92 23.76 14.94
C LYS A 834 43.01 24.58 14.24
N ALA A 835 44.26 24.14 14.31
CA ALA A 835 45.35 24.74 13.55
C ALA A 835 45.13 24.64 12.02
N ARG A 836 44.51 23.56 11.54
CA ARG A 836 44.13 23.39 10.12
C ARG A 836 43.01 24.35 9.70
N ILE A 837 41.97 24.50 10.51
CA ILE A 837 40.87 25.45 10.26
C ILE A 837 41.42 26.89 10.21
N LEU A 838 42.22 27.28 11.20
CA LEU A 838 42.84 28.60 11.26
C LEU A 838 43.76 28.87 10.06
N HIS A 839 44.54 27.87 9.63
CA HIS A 839 45.34 28.00 8.41
C HIS A 839 44.47 28.25 7.17
N ASN A 840 43.38 27.49 7.00
CA ASN A 840 42.45 27.64 5.87
C ASN A 840 41.68 28.98 5.90
N MET A 841 41.38 29.51 7.09
CA MET A 841 40.87 30.87 7.25
C MET A 841 41.90 31.92 6.83
N GLY A 842 43.18 31.70 7.15
CA GLY A 842 44.29 32.54 6.69
C GLY A 842 44.38 32.59 5.17
N ASP A 843 44.27 31.44 4.50
CA ASP A 843 44.21 31.36 3.04
C ASP A 843 43.00 32.10 2.47
N MET A 844 41.82 31.94 3.07
CA MET A 844 40.60 32.64 2.65
C MET A 844 40.78 34.16 2.71
N TYR A 845 41.33 34.69 3.81
CA TYR A 845 41.60 36.13 3.91
C TYR A 845 42.71 36.60 2.96
N THR A 846 43.69 35.74 2.66
CA THR A 846 44.71 36.01 1.63
C THR A 846 44.09 36.12 0.24
N ASP A 847 43.19 35.20 -0.12
CA ASP A 847 42.44 35.22 -1.39
C ASP A 847 41.56 36.48 -1.52
N MET A 848 41.09 37.03 -0.39
CA MET A 848 40.34 38.29 -0.33
C MET A 848 41.24 39.55 -0.37
N GLY A 849 42.56 39.40 -0.29
CA GLY A 849 43.51 40.52 -0.16
C GLY A 849 43.57 41.14 1.24
N ASP A 850 42.89 40.56 2.23
CA ASP A 850 42.93 41.01 3.63
C ASP A 850 44.08 40.35 4.39
N PHE A 851 45.30 40.79 4.07
CA PHE A 851 46.50 40.23 4.69
C PHE A 851 46.60 40.53 6.19
N HIS A 852 45.85 41.51 6.73
CA HIS A 852 45.88 41.80 8.17
C HIS A 852 45.24 40.66 8.97
N ASN A 853 44.04 40.24 8.56
CA ASN A 853 43.36 39.11 9.19
C ASN A 853 44.04 37.78 8.85
N ALA A 854 44.58 37.64 7.62
CA ALA A 854 45.33 36.44 7.23
C ALA A 854 46.53 36.18 8.16
N ILE A 855 47.35 37.20 8.43
CA ILE A 855 48.48 37.11 9.37
C ILE A 855 48.00 36.62 10.74
N GLY A 856 46.94 37.21 11.29
CA GLY A 856 46.42 36.83 12.62
C GLY A 856 45.99 35.35 12.69
N HIS A 857 45.39 34.82 11.63
CA HIS A 857 44.98 33.41 11.56
C HIS A 857 46.16 32.45 11.37
N TYR A 858 47.11 32.78 10.48
CA TYR A 858 48.33 31.98 10.30
C TYR A 858 49.21 31.96 11.55
N GLU A 859 49.32 33.08 12.27
CA GLU A 859 50.10 33.14 13.51
C GLU A 859 49.55 32.21 14.59
N LYS A 860 48.22 32.18 14.75
CA LYS A 860 47.57 31.25 15.67
C LYS A 860 47.77 29.81 15.20
N ALA A 861 47.63 29.54 13.90
CA ALA A 861 47.81 28.21 13.33
C ALA A 861 49.22 27.65 13.54
N TYR A 862 50.28 28.40 13.23
CA TYR A 862 51.64 27.88 13.39
C TYR A 862 52.04 27.72 14.86
N LYS A 863 51.65 28.65 15.76
CA LYS A 863 51.96 28.53 17.20
C LYS A 863 51.37 27.25 17.79
N MET A 864 50.13 26.94 17.41
CA MET A 864 49.50 25.68 17.80
C MET A 864 50.24 24.47 17.21
N ARG A 865 50.66 24.52 15.95
CA ARG A 865 51.43 23.42 15.32
C ARG A 865 52.79 23.23 15.99
N GLU A 866 53.53 24.28 16.31
CA GLU A 866 54.81 24.19 17.05
C GLU A 866 54.65 23.57 18.45
N ALA A 867 53.53 23.85 19.11
CA ALA A 867 53.26 23.31 20.44
C ALA A 867 52.83 21.84 20.43
N THR A 868 52.39 21.30 19.28
CA THR A 868 51.66 20.01 19.21
C THR A 868 52.25 19.00 18.24
N LEU A 869 53.02 19.44 17.25
CA LEU A 869 53.59 18.61 16.19
C LEU A 869 55.13 18.55 16.31
N PRO A 870 55.78 17.53 15.71
CA PRO A 870 57.23 17.47 15.63
C PRO A 870 57.85 18.73 14.99
N PRO A 871 59.06 19.14 15.41
CA PRO A 871 59.72 20.36 14.92
C PRO A 871 59.94 20.44 13.40
N ASP A 872 59.83 19.31 12.71
CA ASP A 872 60.04 19.13 11.28
C ASP A 872 58.74 18.85 10.50
N ASP A 873 57.56 19.04 11.10
CA ASP A 873 56.27 18.80 10.43
C ASP A 873 56.03 19.74 9.22
N LEU A 874 55.60 19.16 8.08
CA LEU A 874 55.38 19.88 6.83
C LEU A 874 54.18 20.83 6.87
N SER A 875 53.18 20.56 7.70
CA SER A 875 52.05 21.48 7.90
C SER A 875 52.54 22.75 8.60
N THR A 876 53.47 22.63 9.53
CA THR A 876 54.12 23.80 10.16
C THR A 876 54.88 24.63 9.12
N ALA A 877 55.62 23.98 8.22
CA ALA A 877 56.29 24.66 7.10
C ALA A 877 55.30 25.40 6.18
N SER A 878 54.16 24.80 5.86
CA SER A 878 53.12 25.45 5.05
C SER A 878 52.57 26.73 5.70
N SER A 879 52.28 26.69 7.02
CA SER A 879 51.87 27.91 7.74
C SER A 879 52.95 28.99 7.74
N TYR A 880 54.22 28.61 7.89
CA TYR A 880 55.32 29.57 7.82
C TYR A 880 55.46 30.20 6.45
N TYR A 881 55.34 29.41 5.39
CA TYR A 881 55.42 29.93 4.04
C TYR A 881 54.32 30.95 3.75
N ASN A 882 53.06 30.59 4.01
CA ASN A 882 51.92 31.47 3.74
C ASN A 882 51.94 32.73 4.63
N LEU A 883 52.38 32.59 5.90
CA LEU A 883 52.61 33.74 6.77
C LEU A 883 53.73 34.66 6.24
N GLY A 884 54.81 34.08 5.71
CA GLY A 884 55.89 34.83 5.06
C GLY A 884 55.40 35.63 3.85
N CYS A 885 54.56 35.01 3.01
CA CYS A 885 53.91 35.68 1.89
C CYS A 885 53.00 36.82 2.36
N ALA A 886 52.14 36.59 3.35
CA ALA A 886 51.27 37.64 3.89
C ALA A 886 52.06 38.82 4.50
N TYR A 887 53.19 38.55 5.16
CA TYR A 887 54.09 39.59 5.65
C TYR A 887 54.80 40.36 4.53
N PHE A 888 55.16 39.69 3.45
CA PHE A 888 55.74 40.31 2.26
C PHE A 888 54.76 41.31 1.64
N GLU A 889 53.49 40.92 1.45
CA GLU A 889 52.43 41.78 0.93
C GLU A 889 52.12 42.98 1.85
N LYS A 890 52.28 42.84 3.16
CA LYS A 890 52.20 43.95 4.13
C LYS A 890 53.50 44.77 4.25
N ASN A 891 54.46 44.57 3.35
CA ASN A 891 55.76 45.25 3.30
C ASN A 891 56.63 45.04 4.56
N ASN A 892 56.35 44.00 5.36
CA ASN A 892 57.16 43.62 6.52
C ASN A 892 58.23 42.60 6.12
N LYS A 893 59.18 43.07 5.32
CA LYS A 893 60.23 42.26 4.69
C LYS A 893 61.07 41.48 5.70
N VAL A 894 61.31 42.04 6.90
CA VAL A 894 62.09 41.37 7.96
C VAL A 894 61.37 40.11 8.44
N LYS A 895 60.09 40.22 8.84
CA LYS A 895 59.32 39.07 9.29
C LYS A 895 59.08 38.05 8.19
N ALA A 896 58.86 38.52 6.94
CA ALA A 896 58.71 37.64 5.79
C ALA A 896 59.93 36.73 5.59
N ILE A 897 61.15 37.31 5.59
CA ILE A 897 62.40 36.54 5.48
C ILE A 897 62.51 35.53 6.62
N THR A 898 62.25 35.93 7.87
CA THR A 898 62.32 35.02 9.02
C THR A 898 61.40 33.80 8.86
N MET A 899 60.18 34.00 8.35
CA MET A 899 59.24 32.89 8.13
C MET A 899 59.65 31.99 6.96
N PHE A 900 60.18 32.56 5.88
CA PHE A 900 60.71 31.78 4.77
C PHE A 900 61.95 30.97 5.16
N GLU A 901 62.85 31.52 5.98
CA GLU A 901 64.02 30.80 6.52
C GLU A 901 63.60 29.63 7.41
N LYS A 902 62.59 29.83 8.27
CA LYS A 902 61.99 28.75 9.06
C LYS A 902 61.39 27.64 8.18
N THR A 903 60.67 28.01 7.12
CA THR A 903 60.11 27.07 6.14
C THR A 903 61.23 26.25 5.48
N LEU A 904 62.28 26.92 5.02
CA LEU A 904 63.42 26.30 4.35
C LEU A 904 64.16 25.32 5.28
N GLY A 905 64.34 25.69 6.55
CA GLY A 905 64.96 24.83 7.56
C GLY A 905 64.20 23.53 7.81
N ILE A 906 62.87 23.54 7.74
CA ILE A 906 62.05 22.32 7.86
C ILE A 906 62.20 21.45 6.60
N TYR A 907 62.06 22.03 5.41
CA TYR A 907 62.19 21.27 4.15
C TYR A 907 63.56 20.62 3.96
N GLN A 908 64.63 21.27 4.43
CA GLN A 908 65.99 20.73 4.40
C GLN A 908 66.18 19.54 5.37
N LYS A 909 65.53 19.55 6.54
CA LYS A 909 65.64 18.49 7.54
C LYS A 909 64.88 17.21 7.15
N GLN A 910 63.71 17.33 6.54
CA GLN A 910 62.89 16.17 6.16
C GLN A 910 63.35 15.40 4.91
N ARG A 911 64.44 15.81 4.23
CA ARG A 911 64.83 15.27 2.91
C ARG A 911 63.65 15.18 1.93
N THR A 912 62.76 16.19 1.94
CA THR A 912 61.64 16.26 1.00
C THR A 912 62.18 16.24 -0.45
N LYS A 913 61.66 15.34 -1.29
CA LYS A 913 62.02 15.27 -2.73
C LYS A 913 61.42 16.41 -3.56
N ASP A 914 60.72 17.36 -2.93
CA ASP A 914 60.08 18.49 -3.61
C ASP A 914 61.08 19.65 -3.79
N GLU A 915 62.05 19.44 -4.68
CA GLU A 915 63.06 20.44 -5.04
C GLU A 915 62.42 21.77 -5.50
N LYS A 916 61.22 21.70 -6.08
CA LYS A 916 60.47 22.88 -6.52
C LYS A 916 59.99 23.73 -5.34
N ALA A 917 59.50 23.11 -4.27
CA ALA A 917 59.10 23.85 -3.07
C ALA A 917 60.30 24.55 -2.41
N ILE A 918 61.43 23.86 -2.29
CA ILE A 918 62.69 24.44 -1.76
C ILE A 918 63.14 25.62 -2.63
N GLN A 919 63.10 25.46 -3.95
CA GLN A 919 63.49 26.51 -4.90
C GLN A 919 62.57 27.74 -4.79
N ARG A 920 61.25 27.54 -4.68
CA ARG A 920 60.28 28.63 -4.47
C ARG A 920 60.56 29.43 -3.20
N VAL A 921 60.89 28.76 -2.10
CA VAL A 921 61.22 29.44 -0.84
C VAL A 921 62.52 30.25 -0.96
N LYS A 922 63.55 29.68 -1.61
CA LYS A 922 64.82 30.39 -1.88
C LYS A 922 64.62 31.62 -2.76
N GLU A 923 63.77 31.51 -3.79
CA GLU A 923 63.40 32.63 -4.66
C GLU A 923 62.65 33.72 -3.88
N ALA A 924 61.68 33.35 -3.05
CA ALA A 924 60.96 34.29 -2.19
C ALA A 924 61.91 35.04 -1.24
N ILE A 925 62.89 34.36 -0.63
CA ILE A 925 63.94 34.98 0.19
C ILE A 925 64.78 35.96 -0.65
N ASN A 926 65.21 35.56 -1.84
CA ASN A 926 66.04 36.40 -2.71
C ASN A 926 65.30 37.65 -3.19
N ILE A 927 64.04 37.52 -3.60
CA ILE A 927 63.18 38.64 -4.01
C ILE A 927 62.98 39.59 -2.84
N THR A 928 62.62 39.06 -1.66
CA THR A 928 62.40 39.87 -0.47
C THR A 928 63.67 40.58 -0.02
N ASN A 929 64.83 39.93 -0.10
CA ASN A 929 66.14 40.53 0.20
C ASN A 929 66.53 41.65 -0.78
N LYS A 930 66.28 41.46 -2.08
CA LYS A 930 66.48 42.52 -3.08
C LYS A 930 65.60 43.73 -2.78
N MET A 931 64.33 43.49 -2.50
CA MET A 931 63.40 44.55 -2.15
C MET A 931 63.70 45.20 -0.79
N LYS A 932 64.34 44.51 0.17
CA LYS A 932 64.71 45.09 1.48
C LYS A 932 65.91 46.05 1.36
N LYS A 933 66.78 45.83 0.37
CA LYS A 933 67.94 46.67 0.07
C LYS A 933 67.59 47.91 -0.77
N GLN A 934 66.42 47.90 -1.42
CA GLN A 934 65.77 49.05 -2.04
C GLN A 934 64.87 49.74 -1.02
#